data_AF-A0A7Y5NKE2-F1
#
_entry.id   AF-A0A7Y5NKE2-F1
#
_cell.length_a   1.000
_cell.length_b   1.000
_cell.length_c   1.000
_cell.angle_alpha   90.00
_cell.angle_beta   90.00
_cell.angle_gamma   90.00
#
_symmetry.space_group_name_H-M   'P 1'
#
loop_
_entity.id
_entity.type
_entity.pdbx_description
1 polymer ?
#
loop_
_entity_poly.entity_id
_entity_poly.type
_entity_poly.pdbx_seq_one_letter_code
_entity_poly.pdbx_strand_id
1 'polypeptide(L)'
;MSSIELEVAGEELRVGHFTVREAMNAAFRIHAVGKGPHDADIRKSAGRRAKFTLRSNRGTRSWFGVVSSISQTDHDGGSARYSVWVAPKLWLLSHRVHYKVHKHKSVPEIVESLLKPFAIDPVLKLHDEYPKLEYRVQYGESDYDFMRRLLVEAGISFYFRFGEEETKLVLADAPNLNQPRGNPVRFLKNPDMRGDDDNVHSISMDEKVHAHKATFHDHDFRRPHHKLNGHHAHPHAHDDALEEHHYEPGHSLALAADAGGSPVADADGAYRHRDDLAEKRAKRHVQALQAASSKIGFATSLHDLAPGRVFEISGHPHKRLGVGKKLLVTESWISGSREGEWDSGGHAVRTNRHYRPTMTREAGEALNCSDGGNPFEPVNKLTKPRIHGIQSGIVVGPEGQQVHADEHGRIRVHFPWDRDEKKGTSSCWVRVAQAGAGGATGLYALPRVGDEVLVSFLNGDPDHPVVVGGMSNPTSPTPYSHVEHGTRSTWRTGDGNEITLDDHTDRDIFYMQAAKDLHKVVRNDELEHTLGDRHITVDGDLILRAKGRIVLKAGDDIVVRGHPTVNLNPTEKPPSPKKPKELRSGRRHDSPKSDATKANAELKKMDAPNTAKATSNAKAQKRLAQKYMPLAIKLGKKYDLPPALILAWMSRESGLGLYLRPDGYSKFDGYGYGLLQVDRRYHKPTGDPFGAPSCEQAIGDVFAGMLRGVKQRHPGWTREEQIVGALVDYNSGPGNAQTRPNSQAGWAAMDGGTADDDYSRDVWARAEWFAKHLDWPAPRKKPRANEAHAADADDRAGLVLANDQPVAHGN
;
A
#
# COMPACT_ATOMS: atom_id res chain seq x y z
N MET A 1 -8.67 17.48 60.23
CA MET A 1 -10.07 17.32 59.80
C MET A 1 -10.07 17.02 58.32
N SER A 2 -10.98 16.16 57.85
CA SER A 2 -11.18 15.95 56.41
C SER A 2 -12.04 17.10 55.85
N SER A 3 -11.72 17.59 54.65
CA SER A 3 -12.54 18.56 53.91
C SER A 3 -12.86 18.07 52.51
N ILE A 4 -14.03 18.50 52.02
CA ILE A 4 -14.52 18.25 50.67
C ILE A 4 -14.92 19.61 50.13
N GLU A 5 -14.22 20.06 49.09
CA GLU A 5 -14.40 21.37 48.47
C GLU A 5 -14.78 21.16 47.00
N LEU A 6 -15.87 21.79 46.56
CA LEU A 6 -16.26 21.84 45.15
C LEU A 6 -16.43 23.30 44.75
N GLU A 7 -15.53 23.76 43.88
CA GLU A 7 -15.61 25.06 43.23
C GLU A 7 -16.20 24.88 41.83
N VAL A 8 -17.24 25.64 41.51
CA VAL A 8 -17.92 25.65 40.21
C VAL A 8 -17.96 27.09 39.70
N ALA A 9 -17.30 27.35 38.57
CA ALA A 9 -17.24 28.68 37.94
C ALA A 9 -16.75 29.83 38.87
N GLY A 10 -16.07 29.52 39.98
CA GLY A 10 -15.59 30.47 40.99
C GLY A 10 -16.46 30.54 42.26
N GLU A 11 -17.59 29.84 42.31
CA GLU A 11 -18.45 29.72 43.50
C GLU A 11 -18.17 28.41 44.24
N GLU A 12 -18.11 28.45 45.58
CA GLU A 12 -17.90 27.26 46.42
C GLU A 12 -19.22 26.63 46.86
N LEU A 13 -19.39 25.34 46.58
CA LEU A 13 -20.53 24.54 47.01
C LEU A 13 -20.17 23.67 48.22
N ARG A 14 -21.00 23.71 49.26
CA ARG A 14 -20.85 22.87 50.45
C ARG A 14 -21.29 21.46 50.13
N VAL A 15 -20.34 20.61 49.73
CA VAL A 15 -20.60 19.19 49.41
C VAL A 15 -21.05 18.44 50.67
N GLY A 16 -22.16 17.71 50.54
CA GLY A 16 -22.68 16.81 51.56
C GLY A 16 -22.33 15.35 51.27
N HIS A 17 -22.49 14.90 50.01
CA HIS A 17 -22.15 13.57 49.53
C HIS A 17 -21.42 13.63 48.18
N PHE A 18 -20.53 12.68 47.89
CA PHE A 18 -19.84 12.58 46.61
C PHE A 18 -19.50 11.14 46.22
N THR A 19 -19.25 10.95 44.92
CA THR A 19 -18.66 9.75 44.33
C THR A 19 -17.70 10.14 43.20
N VAL A 20 -16.43 9.75 43.33
CA VAL A 20 -15.40 9.79 42.29
C VAL A 20 -15.29 8.41 41.64
N ARG A 21 -15.24 8.35 40.32
CA ARG A 21 -14.95 7.15 39.51
C ARG A 21 -13.89 7.46 38.47
N GLU A 22 -12.85 6.65 38.41
CA GLU A 22 -11.72 6.83 37.49
C GLU A 22 -11.31 5.50 36.88
N ALA A 23 -10.94 5.49 35.60
CA ALA A 23 -10.44 4.29 34.94
C ALA A 23 -9.41 4.64 33.87
N MET A 24 -8.51 3.71 33.58
CA MET A 24 -7.69 3.77 32.38
C MET A 24 -8.59 3.71 31.15
N ASN A 25 -8.24 4.49 30.13
CA ASN A 25 -8.92 4.56 28.85
C ASN A 25 -10.36 5.12 28.90
N ALA A 26 -10.69 5.83 29.99
CA ALA A 26 -11.95 6.54 30.18
C ALA A 26 -11.74 7.92 30.85
N ALA A 27 -12.64 8.86 30.56
CA ALA A 27 -12.80 10.08 31.33
C ALA A 27 -13.21 9.77 32.79
N PHE A 28 -12.55 10.40 33.76
CA PHE A 28 -13.01 10.35 35.16
C PHE A 28 -14.38 11.03 35.31
N ARG A 29 -15.12 10.66 36.34
CA ARG A 29 -16.44 11.24 36.66
C ARG A 29 -16.50 11.51 38.15
N ILE A 30 -17.02 12.68 38.50
CA ILE A 30 -17.29 13.04 39.90
C ILE A 30 -18.75 13.45 39.96
N HIS A 31 -19.51 12.79 40.82
CA HIS A 31 -20.84 13.22 41.24
C HIS A 31 -20.71 13.84 42.63
N ALA A 32 -21.30 15.01 42.83
CA ALA A 32 -21.33 15.68 44.12
C ALA A 32 -22.72 16.27 44.36
N VAL A 33 -23.25 16.06 45.56
CA VAL A 33 -24.51 16.66 46.01
C VAL A 33 -24.20 17.58 47.20
N GLY A 34 -24.60 18.84 47.11
CA GLY A 34 -24.26 19.88 48.08
C GLY A 34 -25.27 21.01 48.16
N LYS A 35 -24.98 22.00 49.03
CA LYS A 35 -25.76 23.24 49.15
C LYS A 35 -24.96 24.46 48.64
N GLY A 36 -25.64 25.39 48.00
CA GLY A 36 -25.12 26.68 47.53
C GLY A 36 -26.16 27.80 47.62
N PRO A 37 -25.85 29.03 47.14
CA PRO A 37 -26.82 30.11 47.00
C PRO A 37 -28.04 29.66 46.22
N HIS A 38 -29.24 30.19 46.53
CA HIS A 38 -30.48 29.72 45.90
C HIS A 38 -30.72 30.29 44.49
N ASP A 39 -30.07 31.40 44.19
CA ASP A 39 -30.17 32.23 43.00
C ASP A 39 -29.00 32.02 42.02
N ALA A 40 -28.12 31.05 42.28
CA ALA A 40 -26.96 30.75 41.44
C ALA A 40 -27.37 30.35 40.01
N ASP A 41 -26.77 30.99 39.00
CA ASP A 41 -27.12 30.78 37.60
C ASP A 41 -26.52 29.47 37.06
N ILE A 42 -27.28 28.39 37.22
CA ILE A 42 -26.91 27.05 36.74
C ILE A 42 -26.61 26.99 35.23
N ARG A 43 -27.20 27.89 34.42
CA ARG A 43 -26.94 27.95 32.97
C ARG A 43 -25.56 28.52 32.68
N LYS A 44 -25.09 29.49 33.46
CA LYS A 44 -23.72 30.02 33.38
C LYS A 44 -22.67 29.03 33.86
N SER A 45 -23.05 28.10 34.75
CA SER A 45 -22.15 27.09 35.34
C SER A 45 -21.86 25.87 34.44
N ALA A 46 -22.82 25.44 33.62
CA ALA A 46 -22.63 24.30 32.72
C ALA A 46 -21.47 24.53 31.72
N GLY A 47 -20.60 23.54 31.54
CA GLY A 47 -19.42 23.62 30.67
C GLY A 47 -18.28 24.50 31.20
N ARG A 48 -18.43 25.17 32.34
CA ARG A 48 -17.35 25.97 32.97
C ARG A 48 -16.39 25.10 33.77
N ARG A 49 -15.25 25.69 34.13
CA ARG A 49 -14.24 25.06 34.99
C ARG A 49 -14.87 24.67 36.32
N ALA A 50 -14.52 23.48 36.79
CA ALA A 50 -14.79 23.02 38.14
C ALA A 50 -13.51 22.45 38.76
N LYS A 51 -13.38 22.62 40.08
CA LYS A 51 -12.30 22.04 40.89
C LYS A 51 -12.94 21.29 42.06
N PHE A 52 -12.75 19.98 42.09
CA PHE A 52 -13.12 19.15 43.24
C PHE A 52 -11.86 18.82 44.03
N THR A 53 -11.88 18.98 45.35
CA THR A 53 -10.72 18.70 46.22
C THR A 53 -11.15 17.87 47.41
N LEU A 54 -10.43 16.77 47.65
CA LEU A 54 -10.48 16.00 48.89
C LEU A 54 -9.22 16.31 49.70
N ARG A 55 -9.40 16.68 50.97
CA ARG A 55 -8.30 16.76 51.94
C ARG A 55 -8.59 15.82 53.10
N SER A 56 -7.60 15.06 53.53
CA SER A 56 -7.65 14.25 54.75
C SER A 56 -6.29 14.30 55.45
N ASN A 57 -6.20 13.69 56.63
CA ASN A 57 -4.94 13.34 57.30
C ASN A 57 -3.96 12.58 56.37
N ARG A 58 -4.48 11.82 55.39
CA ARG A 58 -3.68 11.04 54.43
C ARG A 58 -3.28 11.81 53.15
N GLY A 59 -3.55 13.12 53.10
CA GLY A 59 -3.09 14.01 52.03
C GLY A 59 -4.19 14.81 51.35
N THR A 60 -3.83 15.56 50.31
CA THR A 60 -4.75 16.35 49.49
C THR A 60 -4.72 15.88 48.04
N ARG A 61 -5.89 15.81 47.40
CA ARG A 61 -6.03 15.46 45.99
C ARG A 61 -7.09 16.35 45.32
N SER A 62 -6.72 16.94 44.19
CA SER A 62 -7.55 17.88 43.43
C SER A 62 -7.81 17.37 42.01
N TRP A 63 -9.05 17.49 41.55
CA TRP A 63 -9.49 17.19 40.20
C TRP A 63 -9.96 18.48 39.53
N PHE A 64 -9.18 18.93 38.55
CA PHE A 64 -9.54 20.02 37.67
C PHE A 64 -10.28 19.49 36.44
N GLY A 65 -11.43 20.07 36.15
CA GLY A 65 -12.33 19.59 35.11
C GLY A 65 -13.32 20.65 34.65
N VAL A 66 -14.44 20.18 34.10
CA VAL A 66 -15.59 21.00 33.68
C VAL A 66 -16.88 20.43 34.24
N VAL A 67 -17.85 21.29 34.51
CA VAL A 67 -19.23 20.87 34.85
C VAL A 67 -19.87 20.25 33.62
N SER A 68 -20.13 18.95 33.64
CA SER A 68 -20.84 18.25 32.55
C SER A 68 -22.36 18.35 32.69
N SER A 69 -22.86 18.40 33.92
CA SER A 69 -24.27 18.60 34.25
C SER A 69 -24.39 19.22 35.64
N ILE A 70 -25.40 20.06 35.82
CA ILE A 70 -25.78 20.65 37.11
C ILE A 70 -27.31 20.73 37.16
N SER A 71 -27.90 20.26 38.24
CA SER A 71 -29.33 20.43 38.53
C SER A 71 -29.55 20.96 39.93
N GLN A 72 -30.48 21.91 40.04
CA GLN A 72 -31.02 22.43 41.29
C GLN A 72 -32.29 21.65 41.60
N THR A 73 -32.43 21.10 42.81
CA THR A 73 -33.53 20.18 43.14
C THR A 73 -34.47 20.68 44.22
N ASP A 74 -33.93 21.23 45.31
CA ASP A 74 -34.67 21.56 46.53
C ASP A 74 -34.21 22.91 47.09
N HIS A 75 -35.07 23.64 47.78
CA HIS A 75 -34.83 25.02 48.24
C HIS A 75 -35.34 25.25 49.66
N ASP A 76 -34.49 25.79 50.54
CA ASP A 76 -34.80 25.98 51.96
C ASP A 76 -34.94 27.45 52.39
N GLY A 77 -35.29 28.34 51.45
CA GLY A 77 -35.59 29.76 51.75
C GLY A 77 -34.36 30.67 51.82
N GLY A 78 -33.16 30.12 51.65
CA GLY A 78 -31.92 30.88 51.54
C GLY A 78 -30.80 30.13 50.81
N SER A 79 -30.81 28.80 50.82
CA SER A 79 -29.91 27.96 50.03
C SER A 79 -30.67 26.96 49.16
N ALA A 80 -30.01 26.43 48.13
CA ALA A 80 -30.56 25.37 47.30
C ALA A 80 -29.64 24.14 47.26
N ARG A 81 -30.24 22.97 47.06
CA ARG A 81 -29.54 21.69 46.87
C ARG A 81 -29.19 21.50 45.40
N TYR A 82 -27.90 21.33 45.14
CA TYR A 82 -27.34 21.10 43.81
C TYR A 82 -26.81 19.67 43.68
N SER A 83 -27.09 19.05 42.54
CA SER A 83 -26.47 17.82 42.06
C SER A 83 -25.56 18.19 40.89
N VAL A 84 -24.25 18.03 41.06
CA VAL A 84 -23.22 18.47 40.12
C VAL A 84 -22.43 17.26 39.63
N TRP A 85 -22.24 17.20 38.31
CA TRP A 85 -21.36 16.26 37.65
C TRP A 85 -20.15 16.99 37.08
N VAL A 86 -18.94 16.51 37.39
CA VAL A 86 -17.67 17.04 36.89
C VAL A 86 -16.93 15.98 36.08
N ALA A 87 -16.36 16.40 34.96
CA ALA A 87 -15.61 15.58 34.00
C ALA A 87 -14.24 16.21 33.69
N PRO A 88 -13.24 15.47 33.19
CA PRO A 88 -12.07 16.09 32.57
C PRO A 88 -12.48 16.95 31.38
N LYS A 89 -11.66 17.96 31.04
CA LYS A 89 -11.82 18.74 29.80
C LYS A 89 -11.88 17.86 28.54
N LEU A 90 -11.25 16.66 28.59
CA LEU A 90 -11.31 15.62 27.56
C LEU A 90 -12.74 15.18 27.21
N TRP A 91 -13.68 15.20 28.16
CA TRP A 91 -15.06 14.79 27.90
C TRP A 91 -15.78 15.71 26.89
N LEU A 92 -15.34 16.96 26.72
CA LEU A 92 -15.92 17.88 25.73
C LEU A 92 -15.74 17.38 24.28
N LEU A 93 -14.77 16.50 24.02
CA LEU A 93 -14.58 15.85 22.72
C LEU A 93 -15.78 14.95 22.35
N SER A 94 -16.53 14.43 23.32
CA SER A 94 -17.73 13.62 23.08
C SER A 94 -18.87 14.41 22.43
N HIS A 95 -18.83 15.75 22.50
CA HIS A 95 -19.85 16.64 21.91
C HIS A 95 -19.49 17.13 20.50
N ARG A 96 -18.32 16.75 19.96
CA ARG A 96 -17.90 17.09 18.59
C ARG A 96 -17.89 15.84 17.72
N VAL A 97 -18.91 15.69 16.88
CA VAL A 97 -18.98 14.66 15.84
C VAL A 97 -18.52 15.26 14.52
N HIS A 98 -17.64 14.56 13.80
CA HIS A 98 -17.11 15.03 12.51
C HIS A 98 -17.11 13.94 11.44
N TYR A 99 -17.03 14.42 10.20
CA TYR A 99 -16.63 13.67 9.03
C TYR A 99 -15.31 14.30 8.56
N LYS A 100 -14.19 13.62 8.78
CA LYS A 100 -12.86 14.21 8.54
C LYS A 100 -11.82 13.18 8.11
N VAL A 101 -11.02 13.58 7.14
CA VAL A 101 -9.85 12.84 6.65
C VAL A 101 -8.57 13.29 7.39
N HIS A 102 -7.83 12.33 7.92
CA HIS A 102 -6.49 12.50 8.49
C HIS A 102 -5.47 11.76 7.61
N LYS A 103 -4.56 12.51 6.98
CA LYS A 103 -3.53 12.00 6.07
C LYS A 103 -2.13 12.22 6.62
N HIS A 104 -1.22 11.31 6.30
CA HIS A 104 0.22 11.43 6.53
C HIS A 104 0.61 11.76 7.98
N LYS A 105 -0.14 11.19 8.94
CA LYS A 105 0.05 11.35 10.38
C LYS A 105 0.05 10.01 11.08
N SER A 106 0.84 9.88 12.14
CA SER A 106 0.81 8.79 13.10
C SER A 106 -0.41 8.94 14.04
N VAL A 107 -0.72 7.88 14.81
CA VAL A 107 -1.81 7.95 15.80
C VAL A 107 -1.60 9.06 16.84
N PRO A 108 -0.41 9.25 17.46
CA PRO A 108 -0.16 10.38 18.36
C PRO A 108 -0.44 11.75 17.70
N GLU A 109 0.11 12.01 16.51
CA GLU A 109 -0.10 13.28 15.76
C GLU A 109 -1.59 13.53 15.42
N ILE A 110 -2.38 12.47 15.22
CA ILE A 110 -3.83 12.58 15.05
C ILE A 110 -4.49 12.99 16.37
N VAL A 111 -4.21 12.26 17.46
CA VAL A 111 -4.78 12.51 18.79
C VAL A 111 -4.47 13.91 19.30
N GLU A 112 -3.22 14.37 19.20
CA GLU A 112 -2.84 15.75 19.54
C GLU A 112 -3.64 16.78 18.75
N SER A 113 -3.92 16.52 17.46
CA SER A 113 -4.72 17.43 16.64
C SER A 113 -6.21 17.47 17.01
N LEU A 114 -6.75 16.43 17.66
CA LEU A 114 -8.10 16.42 18.24
C LEU A 114 -8.15 17.15 19.59
N LEU A 115 -7.05 17.07 20.36
CA LEU A 115 -6.93 17.70 21.69
C LEU A 115 -6.63 19.21 21.61
N LYS A 116 -5.89 19.66 20.60
CA LYS A 116 -5.46 21.07 20.42
C LYS A 116 -6.59 22.11 20.48
N PRO A 117 -7.77 21.94 19.83
CA PRO A 117 -8.88 22.90 19.93
C PRO A 117 -9.40 23.11 21.36
N PHE A 118 -9.20 22.12 22.23
CA PHE A 118 -9.57 22.18 23.63
C PHE A 118 -8.43 22.65 24.54
N ALA A 119 -7.26 23.05 24.00
CA ALA A 119 -6.06 23.37 24.77
C ALA A 119 -5.78 22.31 25.85
N ILE A 120 -5.70 21.04 25.42
CA ILE A 120 -5.25 19.90 26.22
C ILE A 120 -3.91 19.48 25.66
N ASP A 121 -2.87 19.58 26.48
CA ASP A 121 -1.50 19.15 26.15
C ASP A 121 -1.21 17.81 26.86
N PRO A 122 -1.14 16.67 26.12
CA PRO A 122 -0.97 15.36 26.72
C PRO A 122 0.49 15.09 27.09
N VAL A 123 0.74 14.53 28.28
CA VAL A 123 2.05 13.99 28.63
C VAL A 123 2.26 12.67 27.89
N LEU A 124 3.18 12.63 26.94
CA LEU A 124 3.54 11.42 26.20
C LEU A 124 4.54 10.57 26.99
N LYS A 125 4.24 9.27 27.14
CA LYS A 125 5.10 8.22 27.68
C LYS A 125 5.13 7.03 26.71
N LEU A 126 5.68 7.27 25.54
CA LEU A 126 5.75 6.31 24.44
C LEU A 126 7.15 5.69 24.35
N HIS A 127 7.20 4.37 24.25
CA HIS A 127 8.41 3.54 24.11
C HIS A 127 8.49 2.88 22.72
N ASP A 128 7.34 2.66 22.06
CA ASP A 128 7.24 2.24 20.67
C ASP A 128 7.31 3.46 19.72
N GLU A 129 7.86 3.27 18.52
CA GLU A 129 7.68 4.20 17.40
C GLU A 129 6.33 3.95 16.68
N TYR A 130 5.65 5.05 16.32
CA TYR A 130 4.35 5.01 15.64
C TYR A 130 4.46 5.52 14.20
N PRO A 131 4.25 4.67 13.18
CA PRO A 131 4.45 5.08 11.80
C PRO A 131 3.35 6.03 11.33
N LYS A 132 3.68 6.89 10.37
CA LYS A 132 2.69 7.73 9.69
C LYS A 132 1.78 6.86 8.81
N LEU A 133 0.49 7.12 8.88
CA LEU A 133 -0.55 6.40 8.13
C LEU A 133 -0.86 7.15 6.83
N GLU A 134 -1.20 6.44 5.76
CA GLU A 134 -1.59 7.09 4.50
C GLU A 134 -2.87 7.90 4.71
N TYR A 135 -3.84 7.26 5.37
CA TYR A 135 -5.24 7.67 5.39
C TYR A 135 -5.93 7.07 6.63
N ARG A 136 -6.60 7.91 7.42
CA ARG A 136 -7.57 7.52 8.45
C ARG A 136 -8.74 8.49 8.43
N VAL A 137 -9.96 7.97 8.58
CA VAL A 137 -11.20 8.73 8.51
C VAL A 137 -11.92 8.65 9.85
N GLN A 138 -12.29 9.82 10.36
CA GLN A 138 -13.31 9.99 11.37
C GLN A 138 -14.64 10.08 10.63
N TYR A 139 -15.53 9.09 10.80
CA TYR A 139 -16.77 8.99 10.02
C TYR A 139 -17.99 8.93 10.95
N GLY A 140 -18.64 10.06 11.20
CA GLY A 140 -19.86 10.13 12.02
C GLY A 140 -19.65 9.75 13.50
N GLU A 141 -18.40 9.72 13.96
CA GLU A 141 -18.01 9.41 15.35
C GLU A 141 -17.49 10.67 16.07
N SER A 142 -17.61 10.68 17.41
CA SER A 142 -17.14 11.81 18.22
C SER A 142 -15.60 11.89 18.22
N ASP A 143 -15.03 13.08 18.45
CA ASP A 143 -13.57 13.23 18.61
C ASP A 143 -13.03 12.30 19.72
N TYR A 144 -13.83 12.05 20.75
CA TYR A 144 -13.49 11.19 21.88
C TYR A 144 -13.48 9.70 21.50
N ASP A 145 -14.49 9.24 20.75
CA ASP A 145 -14.57 7.85 20.31
C ASP A 145 -13.54 7.53 19.23
N PHE A 146 -13.33 8.45 18.28
CA PHE A 146 -12.27 8.32 17.27
C PHE A 146 -10.89 8.23 17.92
N MET A 147 -10.59 9.13 18.87
CA MET A 147 -9.38 9.08 19.67
C MET A 147 -9.24 7.74 20.40
N ARG A 148 -10.29 7.27 21.09
CA ARG A 148 -10.27 6.00 21.84
C ARG A 148 -9.99 4.81 20.93
N ARG A 149 -10.66 4.71 19.78
CA ARG A 149 -10.42 3.65 18.80
C ARG A 149 -8.97 3.66 18.31
N LEU A 150 -8.46 4.81 17.88
CA LEU A 150 -7.08 4.91 17.39
C LEU A 150 -6.05 4.56 18.45
N LEU A 151 -6.25 5.00 19.70
CA LEU A 151 -5.39 4.65 20.84
C LEU A 151 -5.41 3.14 21.11
N VAL A 152 -6.57 2.47 21.01
CA VAL A 152 -6.68 1.01 21.12
C VAL A 152 -5.93 0.30 19.99
N GLU A 153 -6.13 0.71 18.74
CA GLU A 153 -5.43 0.16 17.56
C GLU A 153 -3.90 0.34 17.66
N ALA A 154 -3.44 1.44 18.27
CA ALA A 154 -2.03 1.71 18.55
C ALA A 154 -1.49 0.97 19.79
N GLY A 155 -2.36 0.45 20.66
CA GLY A 155 -1.98 -0.11 21.96
C GLY A 155 -1.56 0.95 23.00
N ILE A 156 -1.88 2.22 22.77
CA ILE A 156 -1.58 3.35 23.67
C ILE A 156 -2.74 3.47 24.67
N SER A 157 -2.45 3.37 25.96
CA SER A 157 -3.44 3.65 27.00
C SER A 157 -3.48 5.14 27.34
N PHE A 158 -4.58 5.62 27.93
CA PHE A 158 -4.61 6.93 28.56
C PHE A 158 -5.14 6.89 30.00
N TYR A 159 -4.69 7.85 30.80
CA TYR A 159 -5.13 8.07 32.18
C TYR A 159 -4.83 9.52 32.58
N PHE A 160 -5.19 9.90 33.82
CA PHE A 160 -5.01 11.26 34.31
C PHE A 160 -3.99 11.32 35.46
N ARG A 161 -3.13 12.34 35.44
CA ARG A 161 -2.25 12.71 36.55
C ARG A 161 -2.72 14.03 37.14
N PHE A 162 -2.94 14.02 38.45
CA PHE A 162 -3.47 15.14 39.22
C PHE A 162 -2.30 15.93 39.81
N GLY A 163 -2.19 17.21 39.46
CA GLY A 163 -1.25 18.16 40.05
C GLY A 163 -1.97 19.17 40.95
N GLU A 164 -1.22 20.13 41.49
CA GLU A 164 -1.76 21.16 42.37
C GLU A 164 -2.62 22.20 41.64
N GLU A 165 -2.35 22.44 40.35
CA GLU A 165 -3.02 23.47 39.54
C GLU A 165 -3.83 22.92 38.35
N GLU A 166 -3.58 21.68 37.92
CA GLU A 166 -4.23 21.08 36.75
C GLU A 166 -4.29 19.54 36.77
N THR A 167 -5.25 18.99 36.03
CA THR A 167 -5.31 17.55 35.71
C THR A 167 -4.71 17.33 34.32
N LYS A 168 -3.56 16.66 34.22
CA LYS A 168 -2.93 16.33 32.94
C LYS A 168 -3.42 14.99 32.40
N LEU A 169 -3.76 14.96 31.11
CA LEU A 169 -3.91 13.73 30.35
C LEU A 169 -2.52 13.10 30.14
N VAL A 170 -2.40 11.79 30.31
CA VAL A 170 -1.17 11.03 30.01
C VAL A 170 -1.50 9.97 28.97
N LEU A 171 -0.72 9.93 27.89
CA LEU A 171 -0.76 8.87 26.88
C LEU A 171 0.44 7.95 27.08
N ALA A 172 0.22 6.67 27.33
CA ALA A 172 1.28 5.72 27.69
C ALA A 172 1.10 4.35 27.05
N ASP A 173 2.14 3.84 26.39
CA ASP A 173 2.16 2.52 25.75
C ASP A 173 2.88 1.44 26.59
N ALA A 174 3.35 1.77 27.79
CA ALA A 174 3.82 0.79 28.76
C ALA A 174 3.53 1.25 30.21
N PRO A 175 2.25 1.53 30.56
CA PRO A 175 1.91 2.06 31.89
C PRO A 175 2.22 1.08 33.02
N ASN A 176 2.36 -0.22 32.74
CA ASN A 176 2.87 -1.23 33.69
C ASN A 176 4.34 -1.03 34.09
N LEU A 177 5.10 -0.18 33.37
CA LEU A 177 6.47 0.21 33.67
C LEU A 177 6.56 1.55 34.43
N ASN A 178 5.43 2.19 34.77
CA ASN A 178 5.43 3.40 35.58
C ASN A 178 6.16 3.20 36.91
N GLN A 179 6.82 4.26 37.39
CA GLN A 179 7.51 4.26 38.68
C GLN A 179 6.54 3.88 39.82
N PRO A 180 6.86 2.85 40.63
CA PRO A 180 6.03 2.46 41.78
C PRO A 180 5.91 3.58 42.82
N ARG A 181 4.82 3.54 43.61
CA ARG A 181 4.73 4.20 44.91
C ARG A 181 5.92 3.76 45.78
N GLY A 182 6.56 4.70 46.48
CA GLY A 182 7.83 4.46 47.17
C GLY A 182 7.75 3.36 48.24
N ASN A 183 6.73 3.41 49.11
CA ASN A 183 6.50 2.41 50.14
C ASN A 183 5.38 1.44 49.74
N PRO A 184 5.59 0.10 49.85
CA PRO A 184 4.53 -0.89 49.75
C PRO A 184 3.40 -0.61 50.75
N VAL A 185 2.16 -0.78 50.31
CA VAL A 185 0.97 -0.56 51.14
C VAL A 185 0.74 -1.78 52.04
N ARG A 186 0.49 -1.57 53.33
CA ARG A 186 0.28 -2.68 54.27
C ARG A 186 -1.08 -3.32 54.05
N PHE A 187 -1.13 -4.65 54.00
CA PHE A 187 -2.40 -5.36 54.12
C PHE A 187 -2.81 -5.46 55.60
N LEU A 188 -3.99 -4.94 55.93
CA LEU A 188 -4.59 -5.04 57.26
C LEU A 188 -5.99 -5.65 57.13
N LYS A 189 -6.21 -6.83 57.70
CA LYS A 189 -7.56 -7.41 57.76
C LYS A 189 -8.34 -6.72 58.87
N ASN A 190 -9.50 -6.14 58.53
CA ASN A 190 -10.37 -5.40 59.46
C ASN A 190 -9.62 -4.29 60.23
N PRO A 191 -9.03 -3.28 59.55
CA PRO A 191 -8.38 -2.17 60.23
C PRO A 191 -9.42 -1.34 61.00
N ASP A 192 -8.98 -0.63 62.04
CA ASP A 192 -9.74 0.52 62.52
C ASP A 192 -9.68 1.62 61.44
N MET A 193 -10.84 1.92 60.83
CA MET A 193 -10.95 2.90 59.75
C MET A 193 -10.62 4.33 60.22
N ARG A 194 -10.66 4.57 61.55
CA ARG A 194 -10.24 5.82 62.21
C ARG A 194 -8.73 5.94 62.41
N GLY A 195 -7.97 4.85 62.24
CA GLY A 195 -6.52 4.85 62.38
C GLY A 195 -5.81 5.55 61.21
N ASP A 196 -4.64 6.15 61.48
CA ASP A 196 -3.82 6.82 60.45
C ASP A 196 -3.10 5.84 59.49
N ASP A 197 -3.16 4.52 59.73
CA ASP A 197 -2.46 3.50 58.94
C ASP A 197 -2.92 3.43 57.46
N ASP A 198 -2.03 3.81 56.54
CA ASP A 198 -2.12 3.54 55.10
C ASP A 198 -2.26 2.03 54.81
N ASN A 199 -3.41 1.59 54.32
CA ASN A 199 -3.71 0.16 54.17
C ASN A 199 -4.54 -0.22 52.93
N VAL A 200 -4.40 -1.49 52.56
CA VAL A 200 -5.39 -2.25 51.78
C VAL A 200 -6.03 -3.26 52.74
N HIS A 201 -7.36 -3.37 52.74
CA HIS A 201 -8.08 -4.18 53.73
C HIS A 201 -9.06 -5.21 53.15
N SER A 202 -9.45 -5.06 51.89
CA SER A 202 -10.13 -6.10 51.11
C SER A 202 -9.40 -6.33 49.80
N ILE A 203 -9.35 -7.58 49.34
CA ILE A 203 -8.76 -7.98 48.05
C ILE A 203 -9.58 -9.10 47.42
N SER A 204 -9.91 -8.97 46.13
CA SER A 204 -10.41 -10.06 45.27
C SER A 204 -9.35 -10.45 44.23
N MET A 205 -9.51 -11.63 43.63
CA MET A 205 -8.75 -12.02 42.43
C MET A 205 -9.70 -12.73 41.46
N ASP A 206 -9.82 -12.16 40.27
CA ASP A 206 -10.79 -12.55 39.26
C ASP A 206 -10.04 -12.93 37.98
N GLU A 207 -10.18 -14.18 37.54
CA GLU A 207 -9.55 -14.70 36.32
C GLU A 207 -10.63 -15.06 35.30
N LYS A 208 -10.48 -14.58 34.05
CA LYS A 208 -11.40 -14.82 32.93
C LYS A 208 -10.66 -15.52 31.78
N VAL A 209 -11.34 -16.45 31.11
CA VAL A 209 -10.83 -17.07 29.89
C VAL A 209 -10.96 -16.08 28.73
N HIS A 210 -9.90 -15.91 27.96
CA HIS A 210 -9.84 -15.12 26.72
C HIS A 210 -9.00 -15.87 25.69
N ALA A 211 -9.11 -15.49 24.42
CA ALA A 211 -8.21 -15.98 23.39
C ALA A 211 -6.74 -15.72 23.76
N HIS A 212 -5.89 -16.72 23.52
CA HIS A 212 -4.45 -16.65 23.80
C HIS A 212 -3.63 -16.45 22.53
N LYS A 213 -4.28 -16.51 21.37
CA LYS A 213 -3.73 -16.33 20.04
C LYS A 213 -4.61 -15.36 19.25
N ALA A 214 -4.00 -14.55 18.39
CA ALA A 214 -4.73 -13.75 17.42
C ALA A 214 -3.97 -13.70 16.10
N THR A 215 -4.71 -13.74 15.01
CA THR A 215 -4.18 -13.64 13.64
C THR A 215 -4.95 -12.57 12.87
N PHE A 216 -4.24 -11.55 12.43
CA PHE A 216 -4.72 -10.49 11.56
C PHE A 216 -4.28 -10.77 10.12
N HIS A 217 -5.25 -10.86 9.22
CA HIS A 217 -5.05 -11.05 7.79
C HIS A 217 -5.43 -9.80 7.00
N ASP A 218 -4.69 -9.53 5.94
CA ASP A 218 -4.79 -8.33 5.10
C ASP A 218 -4.44 -8.69 3.64
N HIS A 219 -4.79 -7.84 2.70
CA HIS A 219 -4.57 -8.06 1.27
C HIS A 219 -3.88 -6.85 0.62
N ASP A 220 -2.58 -7.01 0.31
CA ASP A 220 -1.84 -6.04 -0.48
C ASP A 220 -1.99 -6.34 -1.98
N PHE A 221 -2.79 -5.53 -2.68
CA PHE A 221 -3.01 -5.70 -4.12
C PHE A 221 -1.74 -5.53 -4.97
N ARG A 222 -0.69 -4.90 -4.44
CA ARG A 222 0.62 -4.77 -5.12
C ARG A 222 1.46 -6.04 -4.98
N ARG A 223 1.16 -6.88 -3.97
CA ARG A 223 1.77 -8.19 -3.73
C ARG A 223 0.69 -9.28 -3.59
N PRO A 224 -0.11 -9.55 -4.64
CA PRO A 224 -1.34 -10.35 -4.52
C PRO A 224 -1.12 -11.84 -4.17
N HIS A 225 0.13 -12.32 -4.16
CA HIS A 225 0.50 -13.67 -3.73
C HIS A 225 1.21 -13.70 -2.36
N HIS A 226 1.47 -12.54 -1.75
CA HIS A 226 2.09 -12.44 -0.43
C HIS A 226 1.05 -12.69 0.66
N LYS A 227 1.35 -13.60 1.60
CA LYS A 227 0.49 -13.90 2.75
C LYS A 227 0.78 -12.92 3.87
N LEU A 228 0.10 -11.77 3.79
CA LEU A 228 0.18 -10.70 4.78
C LEU A 228 -0.60 -11.12 6.04
N ASN A 229 0.08 -11.81 6.95
CA ASN A 229 -0.49 -12.46 8.13
C ASN A 229 0.30 -12.07 9.39
N GLY A 230 -0.22 -11.12 10.16
CA GLY A 230 0.31 -10.82 11.49
C GLY A 230 -0.29 -11.78 12.51
N HIS A 231 0.54 -12.55 13.22
CA HIS A 231 0.05 -13.50 14.22
C HIS A 231 0.85 -13.40 15.52
N HIS A 232 0.19 -13.67 16.64
CA HIS A 232 0.85 -13.77 17.94
C HIS A 232 0.13 -14.78 18.84
N ALA A 233 0.90 -15.56 19.61
CA ALA A 233 0.39 -16.48 20.62
C ALA A 233 1.13 -16.24 21.95
N HIS A 234 0.41 -16.32 23.06
CA HIS A 234 1.00 -16.27 24.40
C HIS A 234 1.83 -17.55 24.67
N PRO A 235 2.97 -17.48 25.39
CA PRO A 235 3.80 -18.67 25.65
C PRO A 235 3.13 -19.82 26.43
N HIS A 236 1.97 -19.57 27.05
CA HIS A 236 1.14 -20.59 27.71
C HIS A 236 -0.17 -20.87 26.96
N ALA A 237 -0.24 -20.56 25.66
CA ALA A 237 -1.30 -21.04 24.78
C ALA A 237 -1.08 -22.55 24.54
N HIS A 238 -1.91 -23.38 25.18
CA HIS A 238 -1.87 -24.84 25.05
C HIS A 238 -2.97 -25.40 24.12
N ASP A 239 -3.84 -24.54 23.61
CA ASP A 239 -4.99 -24.88 22.78
C ASP A 239 -5.14 -23.86 21.64
N ASP A 240 -5.13 -24.36 20.39
CA ASP A 240 -5.38 -23.56 19.19
C ASP A 240 -6.86 -23.16 19.03
N ALA A 241 -7.79 -23.77 19.77
CA ALA A 241 -9.21 -23.41 19.72
C ALA A 241 -9.51 -22.01 20.29
N LEU A 242 -8.60 -21.44 21.09
CA LEU A 242 -8.72 -20.11 21.67
C LEU A 242 -7.94 -19.05 20.85
N GLU A 243 -8.26 -18.98 19.56
CA GLU A 243 -7.72 -18.02 18.59
C GLU A 243 -8.79 -17.03 18.09
N GLU A 244 -8.44 -15.74 18.03
CA GLU A 244 -9.23 -14.73 17.32
C GLU A 244 -8.65 -14.42 15.93
N HIS A 245 -9.43 -14.70 14.88
CA HIS A 245 -9.09 -14.34 13.50
C HIS A 245 -9.75 -13.00 13.11
N HIS A 246 -8.94 -12.07 12.63
CA HIS A 246 -9.35 -10.74 12.20
C HIS A 246 -9.00 -10.52 10.72
N TYR A 247 -9.94 -10.02 9.92
CA TYR A 247 -9.69 -9.60 8.53
C TYR A 247 -10.00 -8.10 8.39
N GLU A 248 -8.94 -7.30 8.41
CA GLU A 248 -9.00 -5.84 8.46
C GLU A 248 -8.14 -5.25 7.33
N PRO A 249 -8.69 -5.04 6.13
CA PRO A 249 -7.93 -4.47 5.01
C PRO A 249 -7.14 -3.23 5.43
N GLY A 250 -5.87 -3.14 5.02
CA GLY A 250 -5.02 -1.99 5.30
C GLY A 250 -4.65 -1.75 6.77
N HIS A 251 -4.90 -2.68 7.69
CA HIS A 251 -4.47 -2.54 9.09
C HIS A 251 -2.94 -2.41 9.25
N SER A 252 -2.19 -2.90 8.26
CA SER A 252 -0.73 -2.90 8.19
C SER A 252 -0.15 -1.83 7.24
N LEU A 253 -1.01 -1.03 6.59
CA LEU A 253 -0.63 -0.01 5.61
C LEU A 253 -0.13 1.25 6.30
N ALA A 254 1.17 1.54 6.17
CA ALA A 254 1.79 2.73 6.73
C ALA A 254 3.01 3.19 5.90
N LEU A 255 3.63 4.28 6.31
CA LEU A 255 4.84 4.82 5.68
C LEU A 255 5.97 3.77 5.70
N ALA A 256 6.54 3.51 4.53
CA ALA A 256 7.73 2.69 4.37
C ALA A 256 8.99 3.51 4.69
N ALA A 257 9.94 2.91 5.42
CA ALA A 257 11.23 3.55 5.71
C ALA A 257 12.14 3.60 4.46
N ASP A 258 11.88 2.71 3.50
CA ASP A 258 12.65 2.41 2.30
C ASP A 258 11.85 2.72 1.02
N ALA A 259 11.09 3.82 1.01
CA ALA A 259 10.15 4.18 -0.07
C ALA A 259 10.74 4.17 -1.50
N GLY A 260 12.07 4.29 -1.66
CA GLY A 260 12.77 4.17 -2.94
C GLY A 260 13.15 2.75 -3.40
N GLY A 261 12.87 1.70 -2.60
CA GLY A 261 13.36 0.32 -2.83
C GLY A 261 12.39 -0.64 -3.53
N SER A 262 11.15 -0.22 -3.83
CA SER A 262 10.13 -1.11 -4.40
C SER A 262 10.41 -1.44 -5.89
N PRO A 263 10.38 -2.72 -6.33
CA PRO A 263 10.67 -3.11 -7.73
C PRO A 263 9.53 -2.82 -8.73
N VAL A 264 8.53 -2.03 -8.32
CA VAL A 264 7.42 -1.54 -9.16
C VAL A 264 7.47 -0.02 -9.10
N ALA A 265 7.39 0.63 -10.26
CA ALA A 265 7.56 2.07 -10.40
C ALA A 265 6.38 2.85 -9.79
N ASP A 266 6.48 3.13 -8.49
CA ASP A 266 5.54 3.94 -7.71
C ASP A 266 6.30 5.21 -7.27
N ALA A 267 6.23 6.26 -8.09
CA ALA A 267 7.03 7.46 -7.90
C ALA A 267 6.60 8.29 -6.68
N ASP A 268 5.34 8.14 -6.24
CA ASP A 268 4.70 8.98 -5.21
C ASP A 268 4.18 8.20 -3.99
N GLY A 269 4.04 6.87 -4.08
CA GLY A 269 3.41 6.03 -3.08
C GLY A 269 4.37 5.54 -2.01
N ALA A 270 4.73 6.41 -1.07
CA ALA A 270 5.56 6.07 0.09
C ALA A 270 4.92 5.09 1.09
N TYR A 271 3.68 4.65 0.87
CA TYR A 271 2.89 3.83 1.80
C TYR A 271 2.81 2.37 1.34
N ARG A 272 3.09 1.44 2.26
CA ARG A 272 3.18 -0.01 2.04
C ARG A 272 2.55 -0.79 3.18
N HIS A 273 1.98 -1.96 2.88
CA HIS A 273 1.61 -2.92 3.91
C HIS A 273 2.89 -3.54 4.50
N ARG A 274 2.99 -3.63 5.82
CA ARG A 274 4.21 -4.07 6.51
C ARG A 274 3.93 -5.23 7.46
N ASP A 275 4.62 -6.34 7.27
CA ASP A 275 4.48 -7.55 8.10
C ASP A 275 4.78 -7.25 9.58
N ASP A 276 5.78 -6.40 9.87
CA ASP A 276 6.13 -6.01 11.25
C ASP A 276 5.00 -5.26 11.97
N LEU A 277 4.20 -4.48 11.25
CA LEU A 277 3.04 -3.77 11.80
C LEU A 277 1.86 -4.72 12.02
N ALA A 278 1.72 -5.72 11.16
CA ALA A 278 0.71 -6.76 11.32
C ALA A 278 0.98 -7.61 12.57
N GLU A 279 2.21 -8.07 12.76
CA GLU A 279 2.65 -8.79 13.97
C GLU A 279 2.51 -7.92 15.23
N LYS A 280 2.89 -6.64 15.17
CA LYS A 280 2.69 -5.70 16.30
C LYS A 280 1.22 -5.54 16.66
N ARG A 281 0.29 -5.48 15.69
CA ARG A 281 -1.17 -5.41 15.97
C ARG A 281 -1.66 -6.68 16.66
N ALA A 282 -1.30 -7.86 16.13
CA ALA A 282 -1.62 -9.15 16.75
C ALA A 282 -1.08 -9.27 18.19
N LYS A 283 0.18 -8.88 18.41
CA LYS A 283 0.81 -8.87 19.73
C LYS A 283 0.12 -7.92 20.71
N ARG A 284 -0.20 -6.70 20.28
CA ARG A 284 -0.90 -5.70 21.10
C ARG A 284 -2.30 -6.18 21.50
N HIS A 285 -3.03 -6.82 20.57
CA HIS A 285 -4.35 -7.40 20.82
C HIS A 285 -4.31 -8.52 21.88
N VAL A 286 -3.42 -9.49 21.69
CA VAL A 286 -3.23 -10.61 22.63
C VAL A 286 -2.76 -10.14 24.02
N GLN A 287 -1.91 -9.10 24.08
CA GLN A 287 -1.55 -8.44 25.35
C GLN A 287 -2.75 -7.76 26.03
N ALA A 288 -3.67 -7.16 25.26
CA ALA A 288 -4.86 -6.52 25.80
C ALA A 288 -5.83 -7.55 26.40
N LEU A 289 -6.03 -8.68 25.70
CA LEU A 289 -6.79 -9.83 26.20
C LEU A 289 -6.19 -10.42 27.49
N GLN A 290 -4.86 -10.54 27.57
CA GLN A 290 -4.17 -10.99 28.80
C GLN A 290 -4.24 -10.02 29.97
N ALA A 291 -4.39 -8.72 29.70
CA ALA A 291 -4.62 -7.71 30.73
C ALA A 291 -6.07 -7.74 31.24
N ALA A 292 -7.04 -8.03 30.36
CA ALA A 292 -8.43 -8.28 30.74
C ALA A 292 -8.64 -9.62 31.49
N SER A 293 -7.77 -10.60 31.24
CA SER A 293 -7.91 -11.96 31.81
C SER A 293 -7.73 -12.07 33.32
N SER A 294 -7.10 -11.10 33.99
CA SER A 294 -6.68 -11.22 35.40
C SER A 294 -6.81 -9.87 36.09
N LYS A 295 -7.86 -9.72 36.91
CA LYS A 295 -8.15 -8.51 37.70
C LYS A 295 -7.95 -8.80 39.19
N ILE A 296 -7.50 -7.78 39.92
CA ILE A 296 -7.34 -7.79 41.37
C ILE A 296 -8.15 -6.60 41.90
N GLY A 297 -9.33 -6.86 42.46
CA GLY A 297 -10.09 -5.86 43.20
C GLY A 297 -9.44 -5.57 44.54
N PHE A 298 -9.53 -4.33 45.01
CA PHE A 298 -9.04 -3.94 46.33
C PHE A 298 -9.91 -2.85 46.96
N ALA A 299 -10.02 -2.87 48.29
CA ALA A 299 -10.50 -1.74 49.09
C ALA A 299 -9.34 -1.21 49.95
N THR A 300 -9.22 0.10 50.06
CA THR A 300 -8.05 0.80 50.58
C THR A 300 -8.42 2.04 51.39
N SER A 301 -7.54 2.43 52.30
CA SER A 301 -7.64 3.69 53.03
C SER A 301 -6.99 4.88 52.30
N LEU A 302 -6.33 4.63 51.15
CA LEU A 302 -5.54 5.57 50.35
C LEU A 302 -6.35 6.31 49.28
N HIS A 303 -6.03 7.59 49.08
CA HIS A 303 -6.60 8.41 47.98
C HIS A 303 -5.64 8.54 46.77
N ASP A 304 -4.39 8.08 46.87
CA ASP A 304 -3.35 8.20 45.83
C ASP A 304 -3.27 7.00 44.85
N LEU A 305 -4.05 5.94 45.09
CA LEU A 305 -4.15 4.77 44.20
C LEU A 305 -5.10 5.06 43.02
N ALA A 306 -4.65 5.91 42.10
CA ALA A 306 -5.35 6.31 40.88
C ALA A 306 -4.92 5.50 39.64
N PRO A 307 -5.72 5.43 38.55
CA PRO A 307 -5.35 4.79 37.29
C PRO A 307 -3.97 5.21 36.78
N GLY A 308 -3.16 4.22 36.39
CA GLY A 308 -1.77 4.45 35.97
C GLY A 308 -0.74 4.42 37.10
N ARG A 309 -1.16 4.43 38.38
CA ARG A 309 -0.27 4.24 39.54
C ARG A 309 0.17 2.79 39.63
N VAL A 310 1.47 2.56 39.87
CA VAL A 310 2.00 1.24 40.22
C VAL A 310 2.23 1.19 41.73
N PHE A 311 1.83 0.11 42.40
CA PHE A 311 2.03 -0.10 43.83
C PHE A 311 2.35 -1.57 44.16
N GLU A 312 2.74 -1.81 45.40
CA GLU A 312 3.02 -3.15 45.95
C GLU A 312 2.25 -3.30 47.27
N ILE A 313 1.92 -4.54 47.64
CA ILE A 313 1.20 -4.86 48.88
C ILE A 313 2.11 -5.69 49.77
N SER A 314 2.31 -5.28 51.03
CA SER A 314 3.08 -6.01 52.04
C SER A 314 2.16 -6.74 53.03
N GLY A 315 2.61 -7.87 53.59
CA GLY A 315 1.88 -8.60 54.63
C GLY A 315 0.67 -9.45 54.18
N HIS A 316 0.31 -9.46 52.89
CA HIS A 316 -0.78 -10.31 52.40
C HIS A 316 -0.35 -11.79 52.28
N PRO A 317 -1.14 -12.78 52.75
CA PRO A 317 -0.72 -14.18 52.82
C PRO A 317 -0.63 -14.89 51.46
N HIS A 318 -1.31 -14.39 50.42
CA HIS A 318 -1.36 -15.05 49.11
C HIS A 318 -0.11 -14.76 48.25
N LYS A 319 0.64 -15.80 47.87
CA LYS A 319 1.93 -15.77 47.16
C LYS A 319 2.00 -14.95 45.85
N ARG A 320 0.86 -14.62 45.23
CA ARG A 320 0.82 -13.74 44.04
C ARG A 320 0.95 -12.24 44.39
N LEU A 321 0.73 -11.88 45.65
CA LEU A 321 0.92 -10.55 46.24
C LEU A 321 2.12 -10.57 47.19
N GLY A 322 2.65 -9.40 47.52
CA GLY A 322 3.86 -9.26 48.31
C GLY A 322 4.78 -8.16 47.77
N VAL A 323 5.84 -7.85 48.52
CA VAL A 323 6.93 -6.99 48.06
C VAL A 323 7.59 -7.62 46.81
N GLY A 324 7.89 -6.78 45.82
CA GLY A 324 8.32 -7.19 44.49
C GLY A 324 7.21 -7.73 43.58
N LYS A 325 5.94 -7.78 44.01
CA LYS A 325 4.77 -8.15 43.18
C LYS A 325 3.95 -6.91 42.84
N LYS A 326 4.50 -6.11 41.91
CA LYS A 326 3.93 -4.84 41.45
C LYS A 326 2.57 -5.00 40.75
N LEU A 327 1.65 -4.11 41.09
CA LEU A 327 0.30 -3.99 40.57
C LEU A 327 0.12 -2.62 39.92
N LEU A 328 -0.48 -2.56 38.72
CA LEU A 328 -0.91 -1.35 38.04
C LEU A 328 -2.39 -1.13 38.34
N VAL A 329 -2.75 0.00 38.96
CA VAL A 329 -4.15 0.42 39.13
C VAL A 329 -4.74 0.73 37.76
N THR A 330 -5.83 0.03 37.41
CA THR A 330 -6.60 0.25 36.18
C THR A 330 -7.89 1.03 36.44
N GLU A 331 -8.46 0.93 37.63
CA GLU A 331 -9.70 1.61 38.03
C GLU A 331 -9.61 2.04 39.50
N SER A 332 -10.26 3.15 39.87
CA SER A 332 -10.40 3.59 41.26
C SER A 332 -11.79 4.19 41.51
N TRP A 333 -12.22 4.15 42.76
CA TRP A 333 -13.38 4.88 43.25
C TRP A 333 -13.16 5.41 44.65
N ILE A 334 -13.81 6.53 44.96
CA ILE A 334 -13.87 7.12 46.31
C ILE A 334 -15.29 7.67 46.48
N SER A 335 -16.02 7.25 47.50
CA SER A 335 -17.38 7.73 47.78
C SER A 335 -17.59 7.92 49.28
N GLY A 336 -18.32 8.97 49.66
CA GLY A 336 -18.52 9.29 51.07
C GLY A 336 -19.29 10.58 51.30
N SER A 337 -19.35 11.02 52.55
CA SER A 337 -19.99 12.27 52.95
C SER A 337 -19.03 13.17 53.72
N ARG A 338 -19.47 14.40 54.01
CA ARG A 338 -18.69 15.38 54.80
C ARG A 338 -18.49 14.95 56.26
N GLU A 339 -19.43 14.20 56.81
CA GLU A 339 -19.50 13.85 58.24
C GLU A 339 -19.33 12.33 58.49
N GLY A 340 -19.23 11.52 57.43
CA GLY A 340 -19.07 10.07 57.49
C GLY A 340 -17.75 9.59 56.89
N GLU A 341 -17.51 8.28 57.00
CA GLU A 341 -16.34 7.62 56.44
C GLU A 341 -16.39 7.59 54.90
N TRP A 342 -15.22 7.51 54.26
CA TRP A 342 -15.09 7.40 52.81
C TRP A 342 -14.72 5.96 52.45
N ASP A 343 -15.57 5.31 51.65
CA ASP A 343 -15.20 4.06 50.99
C ASP A 343 -14.30 4.38 49.79
N SER A 344 -13.18 3.66 49.67
CA SER A 344 -12.30 3.77 48.52
C SER A 344 -11.72 2.43 48.12
N GLY A 345 -11.63 2.22 46.81
CA GLY A 345 -11.15 0.97 46.24
C GLY A 345 -10.78 1.11 44.79
N GLY A 346 -10.50 -0.01 44.14
CA GLY A 346 -10.11 -0.03 42.74
C GLY A 346 -9.95 -1.44 42.17
N HIS A 347 -9.63 -1.47 40.89
CA HIS A 347 -9.12 -2.65 40.21
C HIS A 347 -7.67 -2.43 39.80
N ALA A 348 -6.87 -3.47 39.91
CA ALA A 348 -5.50 -3.49 39.45
C ALA A 348 -5.18 -4.77 38.65
N VAL A 349 -4.12 -4.69 37.84
CA VAL A 349 -3.57 -5.83 37.09
C VAL A 349 -2.10 -6.00 37.42
N ARG A 350 -1.55 -7.20 37.23
CA ARG A 350 -0.14 -7.48 37.55
C ARG A 350 0.78 -6.89 36.49
N THR A 351 1.84 -6.19 36.88
CA THR A 351 2.75 -5.52 35.93
C THR A 351 3.72 -6.45 35.20
N ASN A 352 3.74 -7.75 35.56
CA ASN A 352 4.56 -8.77 34.90
C ASN A 352 4.03 -9.20 33.52
N ARG A 353 2.96 -8.54 33.04
CA ARG A 353 2.45 -8.58 31.67
C ARG A 353 2.43 -7.15 31.14
N HIS A 354 2.60 -6.97 29.82
CA HIS A 354 2.39 -5.67 29.20
C HIS A 354 0.90 -5.30 29.28
N TYR A 355 0.60 -4.10 29.75
CA TYR A 355 -0.76 -3.59 29.71
C TYR A 355 -1.05 -2.98 28.34
N ARG A 356 -2.18 -3.35 27.74
CA ARG A 356 -2.70 -2.76 26.50
C ARG A 356 -4.19 -2.48 26.69
N PRO A 357 -4.72 -1.38 26.12
CA PRO A 357 -6.13 -1.05 26.21
C PRO A 357 -6.97 -2.04 25.37
N THR A 358 -8.18 -2.37 25.82
CA THR A 358 -9.15 -3.16 25.04
C THR A 358 -10.28 -2.27 24.50
N MET A 359 -11.00 -2.75 23.48
CA MET A 359 -12.27 -2.15 23.02
C MET A 359 -13.42 -2.33 24.03
N THR A 360 -13.25 -3.15 25.06
CA THR A 360 -14.36 -3.68 25.88
C THR A 360 -14.92 -2.67 26.88
N ARG A 361 -16.26 -2.66 27.00
CA ARG A 361 -17.05 -1.86 27.96
C ARG A 361 -16.99 -2.48 29.38
N GLU A 362 -15.81 -2.71 29.93
CA GLU A 362 -15.66 -3.04 31.36
C GLU A 362 -15.33 -1.78 32.16
N ALA A 363 -16.27 -0.84 32.18
CA ALA A 363 -16.25 0.32 33.06
C ALA A 363 -17.59 0.36 33.81
N GLY A 364 -17.66 -0.44 34.88
CA GLY A 364 -18.86 -0.63 35.70
C GLY A 364 -19.87 -1.60 35.09
N GLU A 365 -20.41 -2.45 35.95
CA GLU A 365 -21.78 -2.93 35.82
C GLU A 365 -22.73 -1.73 35.63
N ALA A 366 -23.93 -1.99 35.10
CA ALA A 366 -25.02 -1.03 35.22
C ALA A 366 -25.42 -0.93 36.69
N LEU A 367 -24.72 -0.08 37.46
CA LEU A 367 -25.26 0.53 38.66
C LEU A 367 -26.46 1.36 38.21
N ASN A 368 -27.62 0.72 38.27
CA ASN A 368 -28.91 1.34 38.05
C ASN A 368 -29.08 2.47 39.09
N CYS A 369 -28.73 3.70 38.71
CA CYS A 369 -29.42 4.86 39.24
C CYS A 369 -30.85 4.76 38.70
N SER A 370 -31.76 4.20 39.50
CA SER A 370 -33.17 4.01 39.17
C SER A 370 -33.94 5.32 39.00
N ASP A 371 -33.32 6.45 39.34
CA ASP A 371 -33.83 7.80 39.15
C ASP A 371 -33.07 8.46 37.98
N GLY A 372 -33.82 8.78 36.92
CA GLY A 372 -33.26 9.00 35.58
C GLY A 372 -32.29 10.18 35.45
N GLY A 373 -31.21 9.98 34.68
CA GLY A 373 -30.36 11.07 34.18
C GLY A 373 -28.86 10.90 34.44
N ASN A 374 -28.24 9.83 33.90
CA ASN A 374 -26.78 9.73 33.81
C ASN A 374 -26.30 10.43 32.52
N PRO A 375 -25.65 11.61 32.58
CA PRO A 375 -25.19 12.35 31.39
C PRO A 375 -23.94 11.73 30.75
N PHE A 376 -23.43 10.61 31.29
CA PHE A 376 -22.21 9.92 30.84
C PHE A 376 -22.46 8.48 30.37
N GLU A 377 -23.69 8.10 30.01
CA GLU A 377 -23.88 6.88 29.23
C GLU A 377 -23.28 7.09 27.81
N PRO A 378 -22.25 6.32 27.42
CA PRO A 378 -21.80 6.31 26.03
C PRO A 378 -22.84 5.51 25.25
N VAL A 379 -23.63 6.20 24.43
CA VAL A 379 -24.71 5.61 23.62
C VAL A 379 -24.18 4.51 22.68
N ASN A 380 -22.91 4.60 22.27
CA ASN A 380 -22.31 3.72 21.27
C ASN A 380 -21.32 2.71 21.87
N LYS A 381 -21.36 1.48 21.34
CA LYS A 381 -20.23 0.55 21.41
C LYS A 381 -19.03 1.22 20.73
N LEU A 382 -17.81 1.07 21.26
CA LEU A 382 -16.59 1.56 20.62
C LEU A 382 -16.22 0.66 19.42
N THR A 383 -17.07 0.67 18.40
CA THR A 383 -16.88 -0.05 17.14
C THR A 383 -16.51 0.94 16.06
N LYS A 384 -15.51 0.60 15.24
CA LYS A 384 -15.17 1.38 14.05
C LYS A 384 -16.43 1.65 13.20
N PRO A 385 -16.75 2.90 12.85
CA PRO A 385 -17.88 3.20 11.98
C PRO A 385 -17.78 2.44 10.66
N ARG A 386 -18.93 2.02 10.11
CA ARG A 386 -18.99 1.37 8.80
C ARG A 386 -19.93 2.11 7.88
N ILE A 387 -19.50 2.24 6.62
CA ILE A 387 -20.33 2.71 5.52
C ILE A 387 -20.95 1.48 4.87
N HIS A 388 -22.24 1.26 5.11
CA HIS A 388 -22.97 0.09 4.63
C HIS A 388 -23.38 0.18 3.14
N GLY A 389 -23.28 1.36 2.53
CA GLY A 389 -23.70 1.63 1.17
C GLY A 389 -22.58 2.18 0.28
N ILE A 390 -23.00 2.73 -0.86
CA ILE A 390 -22.14 3.43 -1.82
C ILE A 390 -22.36 4.94 -1.62
N GLN A 391 -21.33 5.75 -1.88
CA GLN A 391 -21.39 7.22 -1.77
C GLN A 391 -20.83 7.89 -3.01
N SER A 392 -21.34 9.07 -3.37
CA SER A 392 -20.71 9.92 -4.38
C SER A 392 -19.36 10.47 -3.90
N GLY A 393 -18.40 10.56 -4.80
CA GLY A 393 -17.19 11.34 -4.67
C GLY A 393 -16.89 12.08 -5.97
N ILE A 394 -16.24 13.25 -5.89
CA ILE A 394 -15.80 14.01 -7.07
C ILE A 394 -14.33 13.73 -7.31
N VAL A 395 -13.94 13.39 -8.53
CA VAL A 395 -12.55 13.11 -8.89
C VAL A 395 -11.70 14.37 -8.85
N VAL A 396 -10.52 14.31 -8.21
CA VAL A 396 -9.63 15.46 -7.99
C VAL A 396 -8.21 15.20 -8.47
N GLY A 397 -7.57 16.26 -8.97
CA GLY A 397 -6.18 16.26 -9.40
C GLY A 397 -5.54 17.65 -9.33
N PRO A 398 -4.28 17.77 -9.78
CA PRO A 398 -3.63 19.05 -10.02
C PRO A 398 -4.42 19.92 -11.02
N GLU A 399 -4.30 21.23 -10.88
CA GLU A 399 -4.94 22.19 -11.79
C GLU A 399 -4.49 21.96 -13.25
N GLY A 400 -5.42 22.09 -14.19
CA GLY A 400 -5.18 21.87 -15.62
C GLY A 400 -5.08 20.40 -16.07
N GLN A 401 -5.02 19.41 -15.17
CA GLN A 401 -5.02 18.00 -15.57
C GLN A 401 -6.44 17.46 -15.80
N GLN A 402 -6.69 16.87 -16.97
CA GLN A 402 -7.96 16.16 -17.25
C GLN A 402 -8.03 14.77 -16.62
N VAL A 403 -6.89 14.07 -16.49
CA VAL A 403 -6.79 12.75 -15.86
C VAL A 403 -5.61 12.77 -14.91
N HIS A 404 -5.87 12.43 -13.64
CA HIS A 404 -4.85 12.35 -12.59
C HIS A 404 -4.92 10.96 -11.96
N ALA A 405 -3.98 10.09 -12.37
CA ALA A 405 -3.94 8.70 -11.99
C ALA A 405 -2.50 8.16 -11.89
N ASP A 406 -2.30 7.11 -11.08
CA ASP A 406 -1.00 6.47 -10.86
C ASP A 406 -0.73 5.29 -11.83
N GLU A 407 0.37 4.56 -11.63
CA GLU A 407 0.76 3.39 -12.44
C GLU A 407 -0.22 2.21 -12.36
N HIS A 408 -1.11 2.21 -11.36
CA HIS A 408 -2.19 1.24 -11.18
C HIS A 408 -3.55 1.77 -11.70
N GLY A 409 -3.58 3.01 -12.20
CA GLY A 409 -4.78 3.76 -12.57
C GLY A 409 -5.77 3.95 -11.41
N ARG A 410 -5.22 4.10 -10.20
CA ARG A 410 -5.93 4.66 -9.05
C ARG A 410 -6.09 6.15 -9.27
N ILE A 411 -7.21 6.70 -8.83
CA ILE A 411 -7.50 8.14 -8.87
C ILE A 411 -7.57 8.70 -7.45
N ARG A 412 -7.76 10.01 -7.30
CA ARG A 412 -8.13 10.62 -6.03
C ARG A 412 -9.53 11.21 -6.13
N VAL A 413 -10.24 11.21 -5.01
CA VAL A 413 -11.59 11.75 -4.87
C VAL A 413 -11.66 12.74 -3.72
N HIS A 414 -12.68 13.57 -3.73
CA HIS A 414 -13.11 14.36 -2.59
C HIS A 414 -14.57 14.00 -2.30
N PHE A 415 -14.85 13.66 -1.04
CA PHE A 415 -16.17 13.26 -0.59
C PHE A 415 -17.01 14.49 -0.22
N PRO A 416 -18.32 14.54 -0.51
CA PRO A 416 -19.18 15.68 -0.14
C PRO A 416 -19.23 16.01 1.35
N TRP A 417 -18.87 15.05 2.21
CA TRP A 417 -18.78 15.24 3.67
C TRP A 417 -17.39 15.67 4.17
N ASP A 418 -16.36 15.64 3.31
CA ASP A 418 -15.02 16.12 3.68
C ASP A 418 -15.04 17.65 3.67
N ARG A 419 -14.93 18.26 4.86
CA ARG A 419 -15.05 19.72 5.04
C ARG A 419 -13.77 20.49 4.72
N ASP A 420 -12.66 19.79 4.50
CA ASP A 420 -11.41 20.42 4.08
C ASP A 420 -11.46 20.77 2.58
N GLU A 421 -10.65 21.74 2.14
CA GLU A 421 -10.68 22.24 0.77
C GLU A 421 -10.46 21.15 -0.29
N LYS A 422 -11.24 21.21 -1.39
CA LYS A 422 -11.08 20.38 -2.58
C LYS A 422 -9.68 20.57 -3.17
N LYS A 423 -8.84 19.55 -3.10
CA LYS A 423 -7.45 19.56 -3.58
C LYS A 423 -7.14 18.23 -4.27
N GLY A 424 -6.15 18.22 -5.17
CA GLY A 424 -5.60 16.98 -5.76
C GLY A 424 -4.98 15.99 -4.76
N THR A 425 -5.07 16.26 -3.45
CA THR A 425 -4.64 15.44 -2.31
C THR A 425 -5.77 15.16 -1.31
N SER A 426 -7.06 15.38 -1.66
CA SER A 426 -8.18 15.19 -0.73
C SER A 426 -8.29 13.75 -0.20
N SER A 427 -8.23 12.72 -1.05
CA SER A 427 -8.15 11.31 -0.62
C SER A 427 -6.75 10.69 -0.74
N CYS A 428 -6.61 9.48 -0.21
CA CYS A 428 -5.59 8.51 -0.67
C CYS A 428 -5.83 8.09 -2.13
N TRP A 429 -4.93 7.28 -2.68
CA TRP A 429 -5.10 6.70 -4.02
C TRP A 429 -6.16 5.58 -4.02
N VAL A 430 -7.29 5.84 -4.66
CA VAL A 430 -8.49 4.98 -4.71
C VAL A 430 -8.50 4.11 -5.97
N ARG A 431 -8.64 2.79 -5.83
CA ARG A 431 -8.76 1.87 -6.98
C ARG A 431 -10.08 2.07 -7.71
N VAL A 432 -10.05 1.97 -9.04
CA VAL A 432 -11.24 2.09 -9.92
C VAL A 432 -11.57 0.72 -10.51
N ALA A 433 -12.76 0.20 -10.19
CA ALA A 433 -13.30 -1.01 -10.82
C ALA A 433 -13.48 -0.78 -12.33
N GLN A 434 -13.17 -1.80 -13.13
CA GLN A 434 -13.23 -1.76 -14.59
C GLN A 434 -14.19 -2.84 -15.08
N ALA A 435 -14.93 -2.58 -16.16
CA ALA A 435 -15.91 -3.53 -16.70
C ALA A 435 -15.29 -4.86 -17.16
N GLY A 436 -13.98 -4.87 -17.44
CA GLY A 436 -13.18 -6.09 -17.50
C GLY A 436 -11.72 -5.77 -17.20
N ALA A 437 -11.05 -6.61 -16.41
CA ALA A 437 -9.64 -6.43 -16.08
C ALA A 437 -8.94 -7.78 -15.85
N GLY A 438 -7.77 -7.97 -16.46
CA GLY A 438 -6.89 -9.10 -16.18
C GLY A 438 -5.80 -9.29 -17.23
N GLY A 439 -4.59 -9.72 -16.82
CA GLY A 439 -3.54 -10.16 -17.75
C GLY A 439 -3.09 -9.12 -18.82
N ALA A 440 -3.22 -7.82 -18.52
CA ALA A 440 -3.06 -6.68 -19.44
C ALA A 440 -4.10 -6.63 -20.59
N THR A 441 -5.33 -7.06 -20.29
CA THR A 441 -6.53 -7.00 -21.14
C THR A 441 -7.73 -6.49 -20.34
N GLY A 442 -8.75 -5.98 -21.03
CA GLY A 442 -9.91 -5.37 -20.38
C GLY A 442 -10.47 -4.17 -21.14
N LEU A 443 -11.63 -3.68 -20.69
CA LEU A 443 -12.10 -2.33 -21.00
C LEU A 443 -11.51 -1.40 -19.94
N TYR A 444 -10.80 -0.35 -20.35
CA TYR A 444 -10.15 0.56 -19.43
C TYR A 444 -10.56 2.01 -19.71
N ALA A 445 -11.33 2.57 -18.78
CA ALA A 445 -11.80 3.96 -18.83
C ALA A 445 -11.65 4.56 -17.43
N LEU A 446 -10.75 5.53 -17.30
CA LEU A 446 -10.56 6.26 -16.04
C LEU A 446 -11.47 7.49 -16.00
N PRO A 447 -12.20 7.70 -14.90
CA PRO A 447 -12.87 8.97 -14.61
C PRO A 447 -11.90 10.16 -14.71
N ARG A 448 -12.39 11.28 -15.23
CA ARG A 448 -11.63 12.53 -15.39
C ARG A 448 -11.77 13.41 -14.14
N VAL A 449 -10.84 14.34 -13.95
CA VAL A 449 -10.93 15.34 -12.88
C VAL A 449 -12.21 16.16 -13.08
N GLY A 450 -13.03 16.25 -12.02
CA GLY A 450 -14.36 16.85 -12.05
C GLY A 450 -15.52 15.86 -12.17
N ASP A 451 -15.31 14.63 -12.66
CA ASP A 451 -16.38 13.64 -12.77
C ASP A 451 -16.90 13.18 -11.40
N GLU A 452 -18.17 12.80 -11.36
CA GLU A 452 -18.79 12.16 -10.20
C GLU A 452 -18.68 10.63 -10.30
N VAL A 453 -18.20 10.02 -9.22
CA VAL A 453 -17.97 8.59 -9.11
C VAL A 453 -18.66 7.98 -7.91
N LEU A 454 -19.15 6.75 -8.07
CA LEU A 454 -19.68 5.91 -7.01
C LEU A 454 -18.54 5.22 -6.28
N VAL A 455 -18.45 5.43 -4.98
CA VAL A 455 -17.42 4.89 -4.09
C VAL A 455 -18.03 3.91 -3.10
N SER A 456 -17.56 2.67 -3.12
CA SER A 456 -17.81 1.65 -2.11
C SER A 456 -16.60 1.54 -1.16
N PHE A 457 -16.75 0.79 -0.06
CA PHE A 457 -15.77 0.71 1.01
C PHE A 457 -15.51 -0.76 1.37
N LEU A 458 -14.24 -1.21 1.40
CA LEU A 458 -13.91 -2.61 1.67
C LEU A 458 -14.32 -3.00 3.10
N ASN A 459 -15.13 -4.04 3.26
CA ASN A 459 -15.79 -4.40 4.52
C ASN A 459 -16.64 -3.25 5.14
N GLY A 460 -17.01 -2.25 4.34
CA GLY A 460 -17.62 -1.00 4.82
C GLY A 460 -16.65 -0.07 5.56
N ASP A 461 -15.34 -0.30 5.50
CA ASP A 461 -14.35 0.50 6.24
C ASP A 461 -14.10 1.86 5.57
N PRO A 462 -14.38 3.00 6.23
CA PRO A 462 -14.15 4.34 5.70
C PRO A 462 -12.71 4.62 5.23
N ASP A 463 -11.73 3.89 5.77
CA ASP A 463 -10.32 4.06 5.42
C ASP A 463 -9.95 3.40 4.07
N HIS A 464 -10.83 2.56 3.51
CA HIS A 464 -10.55 1.71 2.34
C HIS A 464 -11.58 1.87 1.21
N PRO A 465 -11.67 3.08 0.60
CA PRO A 465 -12.54 3.34 -0.53
C PRO A 465 -12.10 2.61 -1.81
N VAL A 466 -13.06 2.30 -2.67
CA VAL A 466 -12.92 1.77 -4.03
C VAL A 466 -14.01 2.37 -4.92
N VAL A 467 -13.64 2.97 -6.05
CA VAL A 467 -14.61 3.42 -7.06
C VAL A 467 -15.21 2.21 -7.77
N VAL A 468 -16.53 2.14 -7.84
CA VAL A 468 -17.31 1.04 -8.43
C VAL A 468 -18.11 1.45 -9.67
N GLY A 469 -18.21 2.75 -9.97
CA GLY A 469 -18.87 3.26 -11.18
C GLY A 469 -18.73 4.78 -11.32
N GLY A 470 -19.16 5.33 -12.46
CA GLY A 470 -19.33 6.77 -12.68
C GLY A 470 -20.81 7.14 -12.77
N MET A 471 -21.15 8.41 -12.55
CA MET A 471 -22.50 8.94 -12.79
C MET A 471 -22.47 10.19 -13.66
N SER A 472 -23.50 10.36 -14.49
CA SER A 472 -23.78 11.62 -15.15
C SER A 472 -24.54 12.57 -14.23
N ASN A 473 -24.25 13.86 -14.35
CA ASN A 473 -24.89 14.95 -13.62
C ASN A 473 -24.91 16.23 -14.50
N PRO A 474 -25.48 17.36 -14.08
CA PRO A 474 -25.55 18.56 -14.93
C PRO A 474 -24.21 19.15 -15.38
N THR A 475 -23.11 18.83 -14.69
CA THR A 475 -21.74 19.24 -15.07
C THR A 475 -21.01 18.20 -15.95
N SER A 476 -21.35 16.92 -15.83
CA SER A 476 -20.90 15.81 -16.68
C SER A 476 -22.14 15.09 -17.26
N PRO A 477 -22.85 15.68 -18.24
CA PRO A 477 -24.12 15.15 -18.76
C PRO A 477 -23.94 13.87 -19.58
N THR A 478 -25.06 13.23 -19.93
CA THR A 478 -25.07 12.10 -20.87
C THR A 478 -24.65 12.55 -22.29
N PRO A 479 -24.06 11.68 -23.13
CA PRO A 479 -23.62 12.04 -24.48
C PRO A 479 -24.73 12.57 -25.40
N TYR A 480 -25.96 12.12 -25.17
CA TYR A 480 -27.17 12.51 -25.88
C TYR A 480 -28.32 12.80 -24.89
N SER A 481 -29.32 13.56 -25.35
CA SER A 481 -30.60 13.68 -24.64
C SER A 481 -31.39 12.38 -24.77
N HIS A 482 -31.57 11.63 -23.69
CA HIS A 482 -32.41 10.43 -23.70
C HIS A 482 -33.92 10.73 -23.78
N VAL A 483 -34.32 12.01 -23.70
CA VAL A 483 -35.70 12.45 -24.01
C VAL A 483 -35.95 12.42 -25.52
N GLU A 484 -34.94 12.74 -26.33
CA GLU A 484 -35.03 12.79 -27.79
C GLU A 484 -34.47 11.52 -28.45
N HIS A 485 -33.57 10.81 -27.77
CA HIS A 485 -32.79 9.68 -28.29
C HIS A 485 -32.79 8.51 -27.29
N GLY A 486 -33.97 8.13 -26.80
CA GLY A 486 -34.14 7.11 -25.74
C GLY A 486 -33.61 5.71 -26.08
N THR A 487 -33.49 5.39 -27.37
CA THR A 487 -32.99 4.11 -27.92
C THR A 487 -31.46 4.05 -28.09
N ARG A 488 -30.72 5.14 -27.83
CA ARG A 488 -29.27 5.19 -28.06
C ARG A 488 -28.44 4.62 -26.92
N SER A 489 -27.58 3.67 -27.28
CA SER A 489 -26.48 3.16 -26.46
C SER A 489 -25.14 3.66 -27.01
N THR A 490 -24.49 4.61 -26.33
CA THR A 490 -23.32 5.35 -26.84
C THR A 490 -22.09 5.20 -25.94
N TRP A 491 -20.95 4.89 -26.55
CA TRP A 491 -19.61 5.01 -25.96
C TRP A 491 -18.85 6.13 -26.66
N ARG A 492 -18.61 7.25 -25.98
CA ARG A 492 -18.01 8.47 -26.55
C ARG A 492 -16.84 8.98 -25.70
N THR A 493 -15.81 9.52 -26.36
CA THR A 493 -14.70 10.23 -25.71
C THR A 493 -14.81 11.74 -25.92
N GLY A 494 -14.20 12.54 -25.03
CA GLY A 494 -14.31 14.01 -25.06
C GLY A 494 -13.89 14.65 -26.40
N ASP A 495 -12.91 14.08 -27.09
CA ASP A 495 -12.42 14.58 -28.38
C ASP A 495 -13.24 14.06 -29.59
N GLY A 496 -14.37 13.38 -29.36
CA GLY A 496 -15.31 12.98 -30.41
C GLY A 496 -15.01 11.64 -31.10
N ASN A 497 -14.32 10.68 -30.44
CA ASN A 497 -14.35 9.30 -30.91
C ASN A 497 -15.59 8.61 -30.33
N GLU A 498 -16.34 7.87 -31.14
CA GLU A 498 -17.65 7.36 -30.76
C GLU A 498 -17.98 6.00 -31.39
N ILE A 499 -18.67 5.16 -30.62
CA ILE A 499 -19.45 4.03 -31.12
C ILE A 499 -20.86 4.17 -30.52
N THR A 500 -21.89 4.17 -31.37
CA THR A 500 -23.29 4.31 -30.96
C THR A 500 -24.14 3.24 -31.66
N LEU A 501 -25.03 2.61 -30.90
CA LEU A 501 -26.10 1.77 -31.41
C LEU A 501 -27.42 2.50 -31.12
N ASP A 502 -28.28 2.64 -32.13
CA ASP A 502 -29.61 3.23 -32.00
C ASP A 502 -30.63 2.19 -32.44
N ASP A 503 -31.36 1.60 -31.49
CA ASP A 503 -32.34 0.52 -31.73
C ASP A 503 -33.76 1.09 -31.99
N HIS A 504 -33.85 2.15 -32.80
CA HIS A 504 -35.13 2.77 -33.16
C HIS A 504 -35.79 1.99 -34.31
N THR A 505 -36.95 1.39 -34.05
CA THR A 505 -37.77 0.65 -35.04
C THR A 505 -37.77 1.29 -36.43
N ASP A 506 -37.48 0.48 -37.45
CA ASP A 506 -37.34 0.84 -38.87
C ASP A 506 -36.26 1.89 -39.19
N ARG A 507 -35.40 2.23 -38.23
CA ARG A 507 -34.31 3.22 -38.31
C ARG A 507 -33.08 2.81 -37.50
N ASP A 508 -32.86 1.51 -37.33
CA ASP A 508 -31.74 0.97 -36.55
C ASP A 508 -30.39 1.40 -37.16
N ILE A 509 -29.48 1.96 -36.34
CA ILE A 509 -28.19 2.46 -36.80
C ILE A 509 -27.06 1.95 -35.91
N PHE A 510 -26.06 1.33 -36.54
CA PHE A 510 -24.71 1.21 -36.00
C PHE A 510 -23.84 2.37 -36.50
N TYR A 511 -23.45 3.26 -35.60
CA TYR A 511 -22.61 4.42 -35.88
C TYR A 511 -21.22 4.27 -35.28
N MET A 512 -20.18 4.62 -36.04
CA MET A 512 -18.79 4.59 -35.61
C MET A 512 -18.05 5.81 -36.16
N GLN A 513 -17.53 6.65 -35.27
CA GLN A 513 -16.76 7.84 -35.59
C GLN A 513 -15.35 7.75 -34.99
N ALA A 514 -14.34 7.94 -35.83
CA ALA A 514 -12.99 8.28 -35.37
C ALA A 514 -12.80 9.80 -35.48
N ALA A 515 -12.32 10.45 -34.43
CA ALA A 515 -12.06 11.89 -34.44
C ALA A 515 -10.90 12.30 -35.37
N LYS A 516 -10.12 11.32 -35.84
CA LYS A 516 -8.95 11.55 -36.71
C LYS A 516 -8.57 10.33 -37.55
N ASP A 517 -7.81 9.40 -36.99
CA ASP A 517 -7.23 8.25 -37.70
C ASP A 517 -7.98 6.96 -37.31
N LEU A 518 -8.54 6.24 -38.28
CA LEU A 518 -9.17 4.92 -38.06
C LEU A 518 -8.28 3.79 -38.62
N HIS A 519 -7.87 2.85 -37.76
CA HIS A 519 -7.08 1.69 -38.16
C HIS A 519 -7.83 0.37 -37.89
N LYS A 520 -8.35 -0.26 -38.94
CA LYS A 520 -8.91 -1.63 -38.90
C LYS A 520 -7.80 -2.63 -39.23
N VAL A 521 -7.58 -3.64 -38.39
CA VAL A 521 -6.58 -4.70 -38.61
C VAL A 521 -7.16 -6.07 -38.28
N VAL A 522 -7.47 -6.84 -39.32
CA VAL A 522 -7.93 -8.23 -39.20
C VAL A 522 -6.73 -9.16 -39.36
N ARG A 523 -6.62 -10.18 -38.49
CA ARG A 523 -5.43 -11.05 -38.40
C ARG A 523 -5.53 -12.37 -39.17
N ASN A 524 -6.71 -12.68 -39.68
CA ASN A 524 -6.98 -13.86 -40.50
C ASN A 524 -7.87 -13.43 -41.67
N ASP A 525 -9.16 -13.74 -41.63
CA ASP A 525 -10.13 -13.42 -42.68
C ASP A 525 -11.08 -12.31 -42.25
N GLU A 526 -11.41 -11.43 -43.21
CA GLU A 526 -12.43 -10.39 -43.07
C GLU A 526 -13.55 -10.68 -44.06
N LEU A 527 -14.79 -10.70 -43.57
CA LEU A 527 -16.00 -10.81 -44.39
C LEU A 527 -16.86 -9.57 -44.14
N GLU A 528 -17.24 -8.91 -45.22
CA GLU A 528 -18.15 -7.76 -45.21
C GLU A 528 -19.22 -8.01 -46.27
N HIS A 529 -20.48 -7.92 -45.88
CA HIS A 529 -21.63 -8.19 -46.74
C HIS A 529 -22.70 -7.14 -46.45
N THR A 530 -23.15 -6.45 -47.50
CA THR A 530 -24.19 -5.42 -47.43
C THR A 530 -25.36 -5.92 -48.28
N LEU A 531 -26.57 -5.99 -47.69
CA LEU A 531 -27.77 -6.47 -48.38
C LEU A 531 -28.42 -5.39 -49.25
N GLY A 532 -28.37 -4.12 -48.80
CA GLY A 532 -28.72 -2.95 -49.58
C GLY A 532 -27.47 -2.24 -50.10
N ASP A 533 -27.54 -0.92 -50.20
CA ASP A 533 -26.49 -0.10 -50.80
C ASP A 533 -25.29 0.13 -49.89
N ARG A 534 -24.10 0.22 -50.50
CA ARG A 534 -22.86 0.60 -49.83
C ARG A 534 -22.22 1.80 -50.53
N HIS A 535 -22.22 2.93 -49.84
CA HIS A 535 -21.48 4.12 -50.27
C HIS A 535 -20.08 4.14 -49.64
N ILE A 536 -19.06 4.40 -50.47
CA ILE A 536 -17.68 4.65 -50.03
C ILE A 536 -17.23 5.95 -50.68
N THR A 537 -17.05 7.00 -49.87
CA THR A 537 -16.52 8.30 -50.29
C THR A 537 -15.14 8.49 -49.68
N VAL A 538 -14.18 8.94 -50.48
CA VAL A 538 -12.82 9.28 -50.04
C VAL A 538 -12.41 10.56 -50.76
N ASP A 539 -12.23 11.65 -50.00
CA ASP A 539 -11.84 12.96 -50.57
C ASP A 539 -10.35 13.02 -50.95
N GLY A 540 -9.55 12.08 -50.43
CA GLY A 540 -8.14 11.86 -50.78
C GLY A 540 -7.94 10.54 -51.55
N ASP A 541 -6.78 9.90 -51.34
CA ASP A 541 -6.40 8.69 -52.07
C ASP A 541 -7.13 7.42 -51.57
N LEU A 542 -7.91 6.77 -52.44
CA LEU A 542 -8.40 5.40 -52.23
C LEU A 542 -7.41 4.39 -52.80
N ILE A 543 -6.83 3.55 -51.94
CA ILE A 543 -5.82 2.54 -52.33
C ILE A 543 -6.34 1.13 -52.02
N LEU A 544 -6.61 0.35 -53.06
CA LEU A 544 -7.00 -1.06 -52.96
C LEU A 544 -5.83 -1.97 -53.37
N ARG A 545 -5.46 -2.93 -52.51
CA ARG A 545 -4.33 -3.84 -52.77
C ARG A 545 -4.58 -5.24 -52.23
N ALA A 546 -4.62 -6.23 -53.13
CA ALA A 546 -4.54 -7.64 -52.79
C ALA A 546 -3.20 -8.24 -53.24
N LYS A 547 -2.71 -9.29 -52.55
CA LYS A 547 -1.58 -10.10 -53.04
C LYS A 547 -1.98 -11.12 -54.09
N GLY A 548 -3.23 -11.59 -54.02
CA GLY A 548 -3.82 -12.55 -54.96
C GLY A 548 -4.62 -11.83 -56.03
N ARG A 549 -5.92 -11.69 -55.83
CA ARG A 549 -6.87 -11.18 -56.82
C ARG A 549 -7.69 -10.03 -56.24
N ILE A 550 -7.93 -9.00 -57.05
CA ILE A 550 -9.02 -8.04 -56.88
C ILE A 550 -10.04 -8.38 -57.97
N VAL A 551 -11.33 -8.42 -57.62
CA VAL A 551 -12.43 -8.66 -58.57
C VAL A 551 -13.43 -7.55 -58.40
N LEU A 552 -13.68 -6.79 -59.46
CA LEU A 552 -14.75 -5.82 -59.56
C LEU A 552 -15.76 -6.34 -60.58
N LYS A 553 -17.05 -6.29 -60.23
CA LYS A 553 -18.17 -6.63 -61.10
C LYS A 553 -19.22 -5.54 -60.93
N ALA A 554 -19.58 -4.88 -62.02
CA ALA A 554 -20.70 -3.94 -62.10
C ALA A 554 -21.71 -4.48 -63.11
N GLY A 555 -23.00 -4.19 -62.89
CA GLY A 555 -24.07 -4.51 -63.84
C GLY A 555 -24.16 -3.48 -64.97
N ASP A 556 -24.03 -2.20 -64.60
CA ASP A 556 -24.12 -1.06 -65.51
C ASP A 556 -22.70 -0.49 -65.78
N ASP A 557 -22.25 0.50 -65.00
CA ASP A 557 -21.07 1.30 -65.30
C ASP A 557 -19.90 1.16 -64.30
N ILE A 558 -18.67 1.35 -64.81
CA ILE A 558 -17.49 1.75 -64.02
C ILE A 558 -16.95 3.04 -64.62
N VAL A 559 -17.30 4.19 -64.01
CA VAL A 559 -16.92 5.52 -64.52
C VAL A 559 -15.61 5.98 -63.89
N VAL A 560 -14.56 6.16 -64.71
CA VAL A 560 -13.29 6.78 -64.31
C VAL A 560 -13.15 8.13 -65.04
N ARG A 561 -12.85 9.21 -64.31
CA ARG A 561 -12.68 10.57 -64.84
C ARG A 561 -11.31 11.13 -64.47
N GLY A 562 -10.81 12.07 -65.27
CA GLY A 562 -9.40 12.50 -65.26
C GLY A 562 -8.52 11.58 -66.10
N HIS A 563 -7.29 11.99 -66.42
CA HIS A 563 -6.37 11.25 -67.30
C HIS A 563 -5.89 9.95 -66.60
N PRO A 564 -6.41 8.75 -66.93
CA PRO A 564 -6.13 7.55 -66.15
C PRO A 564 -4.92 6.81 -66.72
N THR A 565 -3.96 6.46 -65.88
CA THR A 565 -2.81 5.64 -66.27
C THR A 565 -3.00 4.20 -65.81
N VAL A 566 -3.02 3.26 -66.76
CA VAL A 566 -3.12 1.81 -66.49
C VAL A 566 -1.81 1.14 -66.83
N ASN A 567 -1.04 0.75 -65.82
CA ASN A 567 0.24 0.07 -65.97
C ASN A 567 0.06 -1.45 -65.82
N LEU A 568 0.16 -2.19 -66.92
CA LEU A 568 0.09 -3.65 -66.95
C LEU A 568 1.50 -4.24 -66.94
N ASN A 569 1.80 -5.16 -66.01
CA ASN A 569 3.12 -5.76 -65.81
C ASN A 569 4.30 -4.77 -65.84
N PRO A 570 4.27 -3.66 -65.07
CA PRO A 570 5.33 -2.66 -65.11
C PRO A 570 6.66 -3.26 -64.65
N THR A 571 7.72 -3.02 -65.43
CA THR A 571 9.11 -3.40 -65.12
C THR A 571 9.67 -2.58 -63.96
N GLU A 572 9.26 -1.31 -63.86
CA GLU A 572 9.55 -0.45 -62.72
C GLU A 572 8.48 -0.58 -61.64
N LYS A 573 8.93 -0.64 -60.39
CA LYS A 573 8.04 -0.78 -59.23
C LYS A 573 7.32 0.56 -59.01
N PRO A 574 5.97 0.62 -59.09
CA PRO A 574 5.26 1.88 -58.92
C PRO A 574 5.54 2.49 -57.54
N PRO A 575 5.53 3.84 -57.42
CA PRO A 575 5.83 4.52 -56.17
C PRO A 575 4.93 4.01 -55.06
N SER A 576 5.53 3.70 -53.90
CA SER A 576 4.75 3.18 -52.78
C SER A 576 3.82 4.26 -52.25
N PRO A 577 2.51 3.97 -52.05
CA PRO A 577 1.59 4.95 -51.51
C PRO A 577 2.07 5.42 -50.13
N LYS A 578 1.81 6.70 -49.82
CA LYS A 578 2.07 7.24 -48.49
C LYS A 578 1.29 6.41 -47.48
N LYS A 579 1.99 5.67 -46.62
CA LYS A 579 1.35 4.91 -45.54
C LYS A 579 0.58 5.90 -44.64
N PRO A 580 -0.61 5.55 -44.13
CA PRO A 580 -1.24 6.27 -43.04
C PRO A 580 -0.25 6.44 -41.87
N LYS A 581 -0.45 7.46 -41.03
CA LYS A 581 0.36 7.61 -39.80
C LYS A 581 0.06 6.41 -38.89
N GLU A 582 0.91 5.40 -39.01
CA GLU A 582 0.84 4.12 -38.31
C GLU A 582 0.66 4.42 -36.80
N LEU A 583 -0.45 3.96 -36.21
CA LEU A 583 -0.99 4.41 -34.92
C LEU A 583 0.11 4.45 -33.85
N ARG A 584 0.70 5.64 -33.59
CA ARG A 584 1.81 5.82 -32.66
C ARG A 584 1.48 5.03 -31.39
N SER A 585 2.28 4.00 -31.10
CA SER A 585 2.17 3.30 -29.84
C SER A 585 2.75 4.21 -28.74
N GLY A 586 2.01 5.29 -28.44
CA GLY A 586 2.06 5.93 -27.15
C GLY A 586 2.03 4.79 -26.13
N ARG A 587 3.10 4.71 -25.33
CA ARG A 587 3.38 3.51 -24.55
C ARG A 587 2.14 3.22 -23.72
N ARG A 588 1.41 2.14 -24.05
CA ARG A 588 0.63 1.47 -23.02
C ARG A 588 1.62 1.22 -21.88
N HIS A 589 1.16 1.24 -20.63
CA HIS A 589 1.89 0.56 -19.55
C HIS A 589 1.84 -0.96 -19.79
N ASP A 590 2.40 -1.40 -20.93
CA ASP A 590 3.00 -2.70 -21.11
C ASP A 590 4.12 -2.74 -20.06
N SER A 591 3.83 -3.30 -18.89
CA SER A 591 4.84 -3.64 -17.88
C SER A 591 6.00 -4.31 -18.62
N PRO A 592 7.24 -3.83 -18.49
CA PRO A 592 8.22 -3.92 -19.58
C PRO A 592 8.48 -5.37 -20.01
N LYS A 593 8.17 -5.72 -21.25
CA LYS A 593 8.37 -7.05 -21.89
C LYS A 593 9.09 -6.84 -23.23
N SER A 594 10.36 -7.21 -23.39
CA SER A 594 10.83 -8.59 -23.67
C SER A 594 10.02 -9.32 -24.74
N ASP A 595 10.44 -9.24 -26.00
CA ASP A 595 10.06 -10.22 -27.03
C ASP A 595 11.18 -11.27 -27.17
N ALA A 596 11.39 -12.03 -26.10
CA ALA A 596 12.30 -13.19 -26.05
C ALA A 596 12.09 -14.19 -27.20
N THR A 597 10.86 -14.27 -27.72
CA THR A 597 10.45 -15.28 -28.70
C THR A 597 10.74 -14.91 -30.15
N LYS A 598 11.08 -13.65 -30.48
CA LYS A 598 11.54 -13.29 -31.84
C LYS A 598 12.97 -13.78 -32.09
N ALA A 599 13.88 -13.50 -31.16
CA ALA A 599 15.28 -13.89 -31.28
C ALA A 599 15.49 -15.42 -31.31
N ASN A 600 14.67 -16.19 -30.58
CA ASN A 600 14.69 -17.66 -30.65
C ASN A 600 14.04 -18.27 -31.92
N ALA A 601 13.31 -17.47 -32.71
CA ALA A 601 12.67 -17.95 -33.94
C ALA A 601 13.59 -17.85 -35.16
N GLU A 602 14.52 -16.88 -35.17
CA GLU A 602 15.53 -16.74 -36.23
C GLU A 602 16.62 -17.83 -36.12
N LEU A 603 16.97 -18.27 -34.89
CA LEU A 603 17.83 -19.44 -34.64
C LEU A 603 17.36 -20.73 -35.32
N LYS A 604 16.10 -20.84 -35.75
CA LYS A 604 15.54 -22.05 -36.39
C LYS A 604 15.66 -22.07 -37.91
N LYS A 605 16.30 -21.06 -38.52
CA LYS A 605 16.32 -20.84 -39.98
C LYS A 605 17.73 -20.91 -40.61
N MET A 606 18.74 -21.31 -39.85
CA MET A 606 20.14 -21.32 -40.28
C MET A 606 20.72 -22.72 -40.11
N ASP A 607 21.50 -23.18 -41.09
CA ASP A 607 22.15 -24.51 -41.06
C ASP A 607 23.50 -24.42 -40.31
N ALA A 608 23.49 -24.61 -39.00
CA ALA A 608 24.72 -24.87 -38.25
C ALA A 608 25.00 -26.40 -38.18
N PRO A 609 26.27 -26.85 -38.33
CA PRO A 609 26.61 -28.26 -38.23
C PRO A 609 26.50 -28.76 -36.77
N ASN A 610 25.37 -29.39 -36.46
CA ASN A 610 25.06 -29.93 -35.14
C ASN A 610 26.00 -31.09 -34.75
N THR A 611 26.83 -30.90 -33.72
CA THR A 611 27.68 -31.97 -33.19
C THR A 611 26.93 -32.82 -32.15
N ALA A 612 27.07 -34.14 -32.22
CA ALA A 612 26.37 -35.06 -31.32
C ALA A 612 26.68 -34.82 -29.83
N LYS A 613 27.91 -34.38 -29.51
CA LYS A 613 28.38 -33.99 -28.16
C LYS A 613 27.58 -32.79 -27.61
N ALA A 614 27.39 -31.74 -28.42
CA ALA A 614 26.62 -30.54 -28.06
C ALA A 614 25.16 -30.88 -27.72
N THR A 615 24.49 -31.60 -28.62
CA THR A 615 23.10 -32.05 -28.45
C THR A 615 22.95 -32.96 -27.21
N SER A 616 23.91 -33.85 -26.94
CA SER A 616 23.89 -34.72 -25.76
C SER A 616 23.98 -33.91 -24.46
N ASN A 617 24.90 -32.94 -24.39
CA ASN A 617 25.06 -32.06 -23.22
C ASN A 617 23.82 -31.19 -22.98
N ALA A 618 23.24 -30.60 -24.04
CA ALA A 618 22.00 -29.83 -23.94
C ALA A 618 20.85 -30.69 -23.41
N LYS A 619 20.73 -31.93 -23.90
CA LYS A 619 19.74 -32.92 -23.42
C LYS A 619 19.93 -33.26 -21.95
N ALA A 620 21.15 -33.54 -21.51
CA ALA A 620 21.47 -33.83 -20.10
C ALA A 620 21.14 -32.64 -19.19
N GLN A 621 21.39 -31.41 -19.64
CA GLN A 621 21.19 -30.20 -18.85
C GLN A 621 19.80 -29.56 -19.00
N LYS A 622 18.84 -30.19 -19.71
CA LYS A 622 17.48 -29.63 -19.96
C LYS A 622 16.81 -29.06 -18.69
N ARG A 623 16.86 -29.79 -17.57
CA ARG A 623 16.25 -29.35 -16.29
C ARG A 623 16.93 -28.11 -15.69
N LEU A 624 18.25 -28.00 -15.81
CA LEU A 624 18.99 -26.80 -15.38
C LEU A 624 18.75 -25.63 -16.33
N ALA A 625 18.65 -25.88 -17.63
CA ALA A 625 18.31 -24.85 -18.61
C ALA A 625 16.91 -24.27 -18.32
N GLN A 626 15.94 -25.09 -17.92
CA GLN A 626 14.63 -24.62 -17.43
C GLN A 626 14.75 -23.75 -16.16
N LYS A 627 15.62 -24.10 -15.19
CA LYS A 627 15.89 -23.29 -13.99
C LYS A 627 16.37 -21.87 -14.33
N TYR A 628 17.29 -21.72 -15.28
CA TYR A 628 17.84 -20.41 -15.67
C TYR A 628 17.10 -19.74 -16.84
N MET A 629 16.08 -20.38 -17.42
CA MET A 629 15.29 -19.83 -18.52
C MET A 629 14.71 -18.43 -18.21
N PRO A 630 14.17 -18.13 -17.01
CA PRO A 630 13.72 -16.78 -16.66
C PRO A 630 14.86 -15.75 -16.66
N LEU A 631 16.05 -16.14 -16.20
CA LEU A 631 17.23 -15.29 -16.21
C LEU A 631 17.70 -15.02 -17.65
N ALA A 632 17.81 -16.05 -18.48
CA ALA A 632 18.17 -15.89 -19.89
C ALA A 632 17.14 -15.05 -20.67
N ILE A 633 15.84 -15.14 -20.35
CA ILE A 633 14.79 -14.26 -20.90
C ILE A 633 14.97 -12.81 -20.44
N LYS A 634 15.33 -12.57 -19.17
CA LYS A 634 15.64 -11.22 -18.64
C LYS A 634 16.85 -10.61 -19.36
N LEU A 635 17.93 -11.37 -19.49
CA LEU A 635 19.18 -10.94 -20.09
C LEU A 635 19.04 -10.73 -21.61
N GLY A 636 18.39 -11.66 -22.31
CA GLY A 636 18.16 -11.59 -23.75
C GLY A 636 17.34 -10.37 -24.16
N LYS A 637 16.39 -9.94 -23.32
CA LYS A 637 15.73 -8.63 -23.46
C LYS A 637 16.72 -7.47 -23.31
N LYS A 638 17.50 -7.47 -22.22
CA LYS A 638 18.33 -6.33 -21.81
C LYS A 638 19.43 -6.02 -22.85
N TYR A 639 19.95 -7.06 -23.51
CA TYR A 639 21.10 -6.97 -24.41
C TYR A 639 20.81 -7.36 -25.87
N ASP A 640 19.53 -7.52 -26.25
CA ASP A 640 19.09 -7.91 -27.60
C ASP A 640 19.71 -9.25 -28.09
N LEU A 641 19.82 -10.24 -27.21
CA LEU A 641 20.38 -11.56 -27.53
C LEU A 641 19.30 -12.66 -27.45
N PRO A 642 19.39 -13.74 -28.27
CA PRO A 642 18.50 -14.87 -28.13
C PRO A 642 18.61 -15.52 -26.73
N PRO A 643 17.51 -15.64 -25.97
CA PRO A 643 17.54 -16.32 -24.67
C PRO A 643 18.02 -17.77 -24.75
N ALA A 644 17.79 -18.48 -25.86
CA ALA A 644 18.33 -19.83 -26.07
C ALA A 644 19.86 -19.82 -26.20
N LEU A 645 20.43 -18.79 -26.83
CA LEU A 645 21.87 -18.59 -26.93
C LEU A 645 22.50 -18.33 -25.56
N ILE A 646 21.84 -17.53 -24.71
CA ILE A 646 22.33 -17.27 -23.34
C ILE A 646 22.32 -18.55 -22.49
N LEU A 647 21.26 -19.39 -22.56
CA LEU A 647 21.25 -20.70 -21.89
C LEU A 647 22.34 -21.64 -22.41
N ALA A 648 22.58 -21.62 -23.72
CA ALA A 648 23.61 -22.42 -24.35
C ALA A 648 25.03 -22.00 -23.95
N TRP A 649 25.25 -20.70 -23.85
CA TRP A 649 26.50 -20.12 -23.37
C TRP A 649 26.74 -20.47 -21.91
N MET A 650 25.74 -20.31 -21.02
CA MET A 650 25.81 -20.81 -19.63
C MET A 650 26.05 -22.33 -19.56
N SER A 651 25.53 -23.10 -20.51
CA SER A 651 25.69 -24.56 -20.61
C SER A 651 27.09 -24.98 -21.07
N ARG A 652 27.76 -24.21 -21.93
CA ARG A 652 29.18 -24.44 -22.31
C ARG A 652 30.13 -23.97 -21.21
N GLU A 653 29.93 -22.77 -20.68
CA GLU A 653 30.84 -22.13 -19.71
C GLU A 653 30.84 -22.82 -18.35
N SER A 654 29.68 -22.90 -17.70
CA SER A 654 29.57 -23.36 -16.31
C SER A 654 28.78 -24.66 -16.16
N GLY A 655 28.34 -25.27 -17.26
CA GLY A 655 27.38 -26.38 -17.22
C GLY A 655 26.08 -25.99 -16.54
N LEU A 656 25.64 -24.73 -16.72
CA LEU A 656 24.55 -24.09 -15.97
C LEU A 656 24.78 -24.15 -14.45
N GLY A 657 26.01 -23.81 -14.04
CA GLY A 657 26.46 -23.77 -12.65
C GLY A 657 27.02 -25.08 -12.09
N LEU A 658 26.91 -26.22 -12.79
CA LEU A 658 27.48 -27.50 -12.34
C LEU A 658 29.01 -27.45 -12.16
N TYR A 659 29.70 -26.64 -12.96
CA TYR A 659 31.16 -26.52 -12.95
C TYR A 659 31.66 -25.41 -12.00
N LEU A 660 30.77 -24.78 -11.23
CA LEU A 660 31.14 -23.78 -10.24
C LEU A 660 31.30 -24.39 -8.85
N ARG A 661 32.32 -23.91 -8.12
CA ARG A 661 32.49 -24.10 -6.68
C ARG A 661 31.47 -23.25 -5.91
N PRO A 662 31.27 -23.48 -4.59
CA PRO A 662 30.37 -22.66 -3.77
C PRO A 662 30.72 -21.18 -3.73
N ASP A 663 32.00 -20.82 -3.94
CA ASP A 663 32.48 -19.43 -4.02
C ASP A 663 32.26 -18.77 -5.39
N GLY A 664 31.61 -19.46 -6.33
CA GLY A 664 31.26 -18.96 -7.66
C GLY A 664 32.33 -19.11 -8.74
N TYR A 665 33.53 -19.58 -8.40
CA TYR A 665 34.62 -19.76 -9.35
C TYR A 665 34.62 -21.15 -10.01
N SER A 666 35.22 -21.23 -11.20
CA SER A 666 35.48 -22.46 -11.96
C SER A 666 36.09 -23.56 -11.07
N LYS A 667 35.56 -24.78 -11.18
CA LYS A 667 36.17 -26.00 -10.61
C LYS A 667 37.43 -26.44 -11.34
N PHE A 668 37.68 -25.94 -12.55
CA PHE A 668 38.77 -26.39 -13.41
C PHE A 668 39.98 -25.44 -13.34
N ASP A 669 39.77 -24.16 -13.65
CA ASP A 669 40.84 -23.15 -13.74
C ASP A 669 40.91 -22.19 -12.54
N GLY A 670 39.84 -22.04 -11.76
CA GLY A 670 39.74 -21.11 -10.62
C GLY A 670 39.72 -19.61 -10.98
N TYR A 671 39.70 -19.25 -12.27
CA TYR A 671 39.70 -17.89 -12.79
C TYR A 671 38.32 -17.42 -13.28
N GLY A 672 37.56 -18.28 -13.95
CA GLY A 672 36.21 -17.94 -14.43
C GLY A 672 35.19 -17.81 -13.28
N TYR A 673 34.47 -16.68 -13.21
CA TYR A 673 33.45 -16.41 -12.19
C TYR A 673 32.02 -16.42 -12.75
N GLY A 674 31.12 -17.13 -12.04
CA GLY A 674 29.70 -17.15 -12.32
C GLY A 674 29.29 -17.92 -13.58
N LEU A 675 27.99 -17.91 -13.89
CA LEU A 675 27.38 -18.76 -14.93
C LEU A 675 27.98 -18.59 -16.34
N LEU A 676 28.54 -17.42 -16.64
CA LEU A 676 29.18 -17.06 -17.91
C LEU A 676 30.70 -16.88 -17.79
N GLN A 677 31.31 -17.30 -16.67
CA GLN A 677 32.76 -17.36 -16.48
C GLN A 677 33.52 -16.06 -16.78
N VAL A 678 33.15 -14.98 -16.09
CA VAL A 678 33.91 -13.71 -16.13
C VAL A 678 35.31 -13.94 -15.58
N ASP A 679 36.35 -13.79 -16.41
CA ASP A 679 37.73 -14.06 -16.03
C ASP A 679 38.27 -12.98 -15.05
N ARG A 680 38.57 -13.41 -13.82
CA ARG A 680 39.13 -12.56 -12.75
C ARG A 680 40.51 -11.97 -13.04
N ARG A 681 41.21 -12.45 -14.07
CA ARG A 681 42.54 -11.96 -14.47
C ARG A 681 42.45 -10.65 -15.24
N TYR A 682 41.34 -10.43 -15.94
CA TYR A 682 41.10 -9.25 -16.79
C TYR A 682 39.97 -8.36 -16.27
N HIS A 683 39.06 -8.91 -15.47
CA HIS A 683 37.90 -8.21 -14.93
C HIS A 683 37.81 -8.39 -13.41
N LYS A 684 37.13 -7.48 -12.71
CA LYS A 684 36.80 -7.64 -11.28
C LYS A 684 35.39 -8.22 -11.18
N PRO A 685 35.18 -9.50 -10.83
CA PRO A 685 33.85 -10.09 -10.88
C PRO A 685 32.92 -9.51 -9.81
N THR A 686 31.62 -9.41 -10.11
CA THR A 686 30.63 -8.72 -9.25
C THR A 686 29.34 -9.50 -9.04
N GLY A 687 28.80 -9.38 -7.82
CA GLY A 687 27.50 -9.91 -7.41
C GLY A 687 27.37 -11.44 -7.43
N ASP A 688 26.14 -11.96 -7.35
CA ASP A 688 25.86 -13.39 -7.23
C ASP A 688 26.36 -14.20 -8.47
N PRO A 689 27.21 -15.23 -8.30
CA PRO A 689 27.72 -16.05 -9.39
C PRO A 689 26.65 -16.90 -10.09
N PHE A 690 25.54 -17.21 -9.42
CA PHE A 690 24.40 -17.94 -10.02
C PHE A 690 23.24 -17.01 -10.43
N GLY A 691 23.43 -15.70 -10.26
CA GLY A 691 22.40 -14.69 -10.40
C GLY A 691 22.59 -13.75 -11.58
N ALA A 692 21.70 -12.76 -11.66
CA ALA A 692 21.73 -11.77 -12.72
C ALA A 692 22.99 -10.87 -12.76
N PRO A 693 23.55 -10.37 -11.63
CA PRO A 693 24.66 -9.41 -11.67
C PRO A 693 25.90 -9.90 -12.43
N SER A 694 26.39 -11.11 -12.14
CA SER A 694 27.55 -11.70 -12.81
C SER A 694 27.32 -11.92 -14.31
N CYS A 695 26.09 -12.32 -14.68
CA CYS A 695 25.69 -12.47 -16.09
C CYS A 695 25.50 -11.12 -16.80
N GLU A 696 25.03 -10.08 -16.09
CA GLU A 696 24.87 -8.72 -16.61
C GLU A 696 26.23 -8.06 -16.85
N GLN A 697 27.24 -8.35 -16.02
CA GLN A 697 28.63 -7.97 -16.26
C GLN A 697 29.23 -8.69 -17.48
N ALA A 698 29.09 -10.02 -17.54
CA ALA A 698 29.59 -10.82 -18.67
C ALA A 698 29.03 -10.35 -20.02
N ILE A 699 27.71 -10.13 -20.11
CA ILE A 699 27.06 -9.74 -21.37
C ILE A 699 27.22 -8.23 -21.64
N GLY A 700 26.99 -7.39 -20.62
CA GLY A 700 26.88 -5.94 -20.78
C GLY A 700 28.20 -5.20 -20.86
N ASP A 701 29.22 -5.67 -20.13
CA ASP A 701 30.50 -4.97 -20.03
C ASP A 701 31.54 -5.65 -20.96
N VAL A 702 31.70 -6.97 -20.83
CA VAL A 702 32.73 -7.74 -21.54
C VAL A 702 32.30 -8.05 -22.98
N PHE A 703 31.24 -8.85 -23.16
CA PHE A 703 30.80 -9.31 -24.47
C PHE A 703 30.29 -8.18 -25.38
N ALA A 704 29.63 -7.16 -24.83
CA ALA A 704 29.28 -5.97 -25.60
C ALA A 704 30.52 -5.22 -26.13
N GLY A 705 31.65 -5.29 -25.41
CA GLY A 705 32.95 -4.84 -25.89
C GLY A 705 33.44 -5.66 -27.09
N MET A 706 33.47 -6.98 -26.95
CA MET A 706 33.84 -7.91 -28.04
C MET A 706 32.98 -7.71 -29.29
N LEU A 707 31.65 -7.62 -29.13
CA LEU A 707 30.70 -7.41 -30.22
C LEU A 707 30.90 -6.07 -30.94
N ARG A 708 31.34 -5.01 -30.24
CA ARG A 708 31.73 -3.75 -30.90
C ARG A 708 33.02 -3.93 -31.70
N GLY A 709 34.02 -4.61 -31.15
CA GLY A 709 35.28 -4.90 -31.85
C GLY A 709 35.07 -5.76 -33.12
N VAL A 710 34.26 -6.81 -33.03
CA VAL A 710 33.90 -7.67 -34.18
C VAL A 710 33.14 -6.88 -35.24
N LYS A 711 32.18 -6.02 -34.86
CA LYS A 711 31.48 -5.12 -35.79
C LYS A 711 32.39 -4.13 -36.51
N GLN A 712 33.45 -3.65 -35.84
CA GLN A 712 34.45 -2.76 -36.43
C GLN A 712 35.39 -3.50 -37.40
N ARG A 713 35.85 -4.71 -37.02
CA ARG A 713 36.73 -5.54 -37.86
C ARG A 713 36.00 -6.14 -39.06
N HIS A 714 34.74 -6.50 -38.89
CA HIS A 714 33.94 -7.24 -39.87
C HIS A 714 32.55 -6.60 -40.08
N PRO A 715 32.47 -5.37 -40.61
CA PRO A 715 31.20 -4.64 -40.76
C PRO A 715 30.25 -5.28 -41.78
N GLY A 716 30.78 -6.07 -42.73
CA GLY A 716 29.99 -6.81 -43.72
C GLY A 716 29.43 -8.15 -43.23
N TRP A 717 29.74 -8.60 -42.01
CA TRP A 717 29.15 -9.81 -41.43
C TRP A 717 27.69 -9.59 -41.03
N THR A 718 26.88 -10.64 -41.17
CA THR A 718 25.52 -10.67 -40.62
C THR A 718 25.53 -10.46 -39.10
N ARG A 719 24.38 -10.05 -38.54
CA ARG A 719 24.22 -9.86 -37.09
C ARG A 719 24.56 -11.13 -36.30
N GLU A 720 24.25 -12.29 -36.87
CA GLU A 720 24.50 -13.60 -36.29
C GLU A 720 25.99 -13.97 -36.39
N GLU A 721 26.65 -13.78 -37.54
CA GLU A 721 28.12 -13.91 -37.67
C GLU A 721 28.86 -12.97 -36.71
N GLN A 722 28.37 -11.75 -36.49
CA GLN A 722 28.94 -10.81 -35.51
C GLN A 722 28.78 -11.28 -34.06
N ILE A 723 27.66 -11.90 -33.70
CA ILE A 723 27.44 -12.51 -32.37
C ILE A 723 28.35 -13.73 -32.18
N VAL A 724 28.54 -14.52 -33.22
CA VAL A 724 29.42 -15.71 -33.23
C VAL A 724 30.88 -15.31 -33.09
N GLY A 725 31.35 -14.33 -33.86
CA GLY A 725 32.68 -13.75 -33.67
C GLY A 725 32.86 -13.14 -32.27
N ALA A 726 31.82 -12.55 -31.70
CA ALA A 726 31.89 -12.03 -30.33
C ALA A 726 31.98 -13.14 -29.26
N LEU A 727 31.42 -14.32 -29.53
CA LEU A 727 31.60 -15.52 -28.68
C LEU A 727 33.03 -16.08 -28.79
N VAL A 728 33.60 -16.09 -30.00
CA VAL A 728 35.03 -16.42 -30.21
C VAL A 728 35.92 -15.45 -29.45
N ASP A 729 35.74 -14.14 -29.63
CA ASP A 729 36.51 -13.09 -28.95
C ASP A 729 36.30 -13.14 -27.41
N TYR A 730 35.13 -13.56 -26.92
CA TYR A 730 34.88 -13.75 -25.48
C TYR A 730 35.68 -14.92 -24.90
N ASN A 731 35.77 -16.04 -25.61
CA ASN A 731 36.48 -17.24 -25.14
C ASN A 731 38.00 -17.15 -25.29
N SER A 732 38.48 -16.59 -26.41
CA SER A 732 39.90 -16.59 -26.78
C SER A 732 40.60 -15.23 -26.59
N GLY A 733 39.84 -14.14 -26.45
CA GLY A 733 40.33 -12.76 -26.31
C GLY A 733 40.00 -11.86 -27.51
N PRO A 734 40.04 -10.52 -27.34
CA PRO A 734 39.65 -9.58 -28.39
C PRO A 734 40.52 -9.73 -29.64
N GLY A 735 39.90 -9.76 -30.82
CA GLY A 735 40.61 -9.78 -32.11
C GLY A 735 40.75 -11.17 -32.75
N ASN A 736 40.46 -12.25 -32.02
CA ASN A 736 40.75 -13.62 -32.46
C ASN A 736 39.71 -14.22 -33.42
N ALA A 737 38.50 -13.66 -33.53
CA ALA A 737 37.55 -14.07 -34.56
C ALA A 737 38.13 -13.85 -35.97
N GLN A 738 38.49 -14.95 -36.63
CA GLN A 738 39.20 -14.97 -37.92
C GLN A 738 38.26 -14.75 -39.11
N THR A 739 38.82 -14.32 -40.24
CA THR A 739 38.06 -14.02 -41.46
C THR A 739 37.60 -15.29 -42.18
N ARG A 740 36.31 -15.34 -42.54
CA ARG A 740 35.67 -16.48 -43.22
C ARG A 740 36.30 -16.82 -44.58
N PRO A 741 36.67 -18.08 -44.86
CA PRO A 741 36.95 -18.58 -46.20
C PRO A 741 35.68 -18.70 -47.06
N ASN A 742 35.78 -18.45 -48.37
CA ASN A 742 34.68 -18.52 -49.34
C ASN A 742 34.24 -19.96 -49.67
N SER A 743 33.83 -20.76 -48.68
CA SER A 743 33.28 -22.11 -48.89
C SER A 743 32.13 -22.43 -47.94
N GLN A 744 31.45 -23.55 -48.22
CA GLN A 744 30.24 -24.01 -47.52
C GLN A 744 30.52 -24.52 -46.08
N ALA A 745 31.78 -24.56 -45.63
CA ALA A 745 32.18 -24.88 -44.26
C ALA A 745 32.23 -23.65 -43.31
N GLY A 746 31.69 -22.51 -43.74
CA GLY A 746 32.07 -21.14 -43.35
C GLY A 746 31.92 -20.67 -41.88
N TRP A 747 31.65 -21.55 -40.91
CA TRP A 747 31.65 -21.21 -39.48
C TRP A 747 32.84 -21.84 -38.74
N ALA A 748 33.27 -23.05 -39.14
CA ALA A 748 34.34 -23.78 -38.45
C ALA A 748 35.73 -23.10 -38.54
N ALA A 749 35.90 -22.17 -39.48
CA ALA A 749 37.12 -21.37 -39.61
C ALA A 749 37.19 -20.17 -38.65
N MET A 750 36.09 -19.79 -37.99
CA MET A 750 36.08 -18.69 -37.01
C MET A 750 36.53 -19.15 -35.62
N ASP A 751 36.32 -20.42 -35.25
CA ASP A 751 36.62 -20.99 -33.94
C ASP A 751 38.13 -21.32 -33.72
N GLY A 752 39.01 -21.06 -34.70
CA GLY A 752 40.43 -21.42 -34.61
C GLY A 752 41.18 -20.68 -33.50
N GLY A 753 41.61 -21.43 -32.47
CA GLY A 753 42.20 -20.89 -31.24
C GLY A 753 41.23 -20.79 -30.06
N THR A 754 39.98 -21.25 -30.20
CA THR A 754 39.02 -21.38 -29.10
C THR A 754 39.12 -22.74 -28.41
N ALA A 755 38.47 -22.90 -27.25
CA ALA A 755 38.41 -24.19 -26.55
C ALA A 755 37.79 -25.29 -27.44
N ASP A 756 38.51 -26.40 -27.62
CA ASP A 756 38.21 -27.52 -28.54
C ASP A 756 38.11 -27.15 -30.04
N ASP A 757 38.54 -25.94 -30.47
CA ASP A 757 38.29 -25.37 -31.81
C ASP A 757 36.81 -25.51 -32.26
N ASP A 758 35.89 -25.46 -31.28
CA ASP A 758 34.45 -25.64 -31.49
C ASP A 758 33.57 -24.74 -30.63
N TYR A 759 34.15 -23.75 -29.94
CA TYR A 759 33.46 -23.04 -28.87
C TYR A 759 32.16 -22.37 -29.33
N SER A 760 32.21 -21.52 -30.36
CA SER A 760 31.00 -20.81 -30.82
C SER A 760 30.02 -21.76 -31.51
N ARG A 761 30.53 -22.79 -32.22
CA ARG A 761 29.72 -23.88 -32.80
C ARG A 761 28.95 -24.70 -31.76
N ASP A 762 29.58 -25.09 -30.65
CA ASP A 762 28.93 -25.87 -29.57
C ASP A 762 27.93 -25.01 -28.79
N VAL A 763 28.23 -23.73 -28.55
CA VAL A 763 27.26 -22.76 -28.02
C VAL A 763 26.07 -22.62 -28.97
N TRP A 764 26.28 -22.51 -30.28
CA TRP A 764 25.18 -22.36 -31.24
C TRP A 764 24.32 -23.63 -31.36
N ALA A 765 24.93 -24.81 -31.47
CA ALA A 765 24.21 -26.09 -31.53
C ALA A 765 23.37 -26.36 -30.27
N ARG A 766 23.88 -25.99 -29.08
CA ARG A 766 23.10 -26.01 -27.83
C ARG A 766 21.96 -25.00 -27.86
N ALA A 767 22.15 -23.83 -28.47
CA ALA A 767 21.12 -22.79 -28.57
C ALA A 767 19.95 -23.25 -29.44
N GLU A 768 20.22 -23.85 -30.60
CA GLU A 768 19.20 -24.49 -31.44
C GLU A 768 18.46 -25.60 -30.70
N TRP A 769 19.21 -26.46 -29.98
CA TRP A 769 18.60 -27.53 -29.20
C TRP A 769 17.67 -26.98 -28.11
N PHE A 770 18.09 -25.98 -27.33
CA PHE A 770 17.22 -25.34 -26.35
C PHE A 770 16.05 -24.60 -27.01
N ALA A 771 16.25 -23.90 -28.12
CA ALA A 771 15.19 -23.23 -28.89
C ALA A 771 14.10 -24.18 -29.40
N LYS A 772 14.45 -25.45 -29.66
CA LYS A 772 13.54 -26.50 -30.14
C LYS A 772 12.91 -27.33 -29.02
N HIS A 773 13.62 -27.58 -27.91
CA HIS A 773 13.21 -28.57 -26.90
C HIS A 773 12.87 -28.02 -25.51
N LEU A 774 12.94 -26.69 -25.29
CA LEU A 774 12.40 -26.03 -24.10
C LEU A 774 11.05 -25.36 -24.40
N ASP A 775 10.19 -25.30 -23.39
CA ASP A 775 8.86 -24.70 -23.45
C ASP A 775 8.95 -23.17 -23.30
N TRP A 776 9.38 -22.50 -24.37
CA TRP A 776 9.52 -21.05 -24.41
C TRP A 776 8.16 -20.35 -24.33
N PRO A 777 8.03 -19.25 -23.56
CA PRO A 777 6.81 -18.45 -23.55
C PRO A 777 6.40 -17.95 -24.94
N ALA A 778 5.14 -18.20 -25.31
CA ALA A 778 4.60 -17.85 -26.62
C ALA A 778 4.59 -16.33 -26.88
N PRO A 779 4.82 -15.86 -28.12
CA PRO A 779 4.86 -14.43 -28.42
C PRO A 779 3.46 -13.82 -28.46
N ARG A 780 3.21 -12.80 -27.64
CA ARG A 780 1.98 -11.99 -27.76
C ARG A 780 2.14 -10.94 -28.88
N LYS A 781 1.72 -11.28 -30.09
CA LYS A 781 1.77 -10.42 -31.30
C LYS A 781 1.19 -9.00 -31.08
N LYS A 782 1.99 -7.96 -31.39
CA LYS A 782 1.55 -6.61 -31.82
C LYS A 782 2.38 -6.13 -33.04
N PRO A 783 1.74 -5.63 -34.10
CA PRO A 783 2.34 -4.68 -35.05
C PRO A 783 1.44 -3.43 -35.26
N ARG A 784 1.90 -2.25 -35.69
CA ARG A 784 3.24 -1.61 -35.74
C ARG A 784 3.04 -0.07 -35.75
N ALA A 785 4.09 0.68 -35.38
CA ALA A 785 4.22 2.15 -35.51
C ALA A 785 5.67 2.60 -35.24
N ASN A 786 6.29 3.59 -35.91
CA ASN A 786 6.18 4.04 -37.31
C ASN A 786 7.57 4.64 -37.72
N GLU A 787 7.87 4.79 -39.01
CA GLU A 787 9.15 5.39 -39.48
C GLU A 787 9.06 6.90 -39.78
N ALA A 788 9.90 7.66 -39.05
CA ALA A 788 10.53 8.96 -39.38
C ALA A 788 9.64 10.16 -39.85
N HIS A 789 10.01 11.44 -39.69
CA HIS A 789 11.25 12.15 -39.33
C HIS A 789 10.93 13.19 -38.20
N ALA A 790 11.80 14.10 -37.71
CA ALA A 790 13.05 14.70 -38.22
C ALA A 790 13.92 15.26 -37.07
N ALA A 791 14.90 16.12 -37.43
CA ALA A 791 15.94 16.79 -36.61
C ALA A 791 17.21 15.94 -36.38
N ASP A 792 18.44 16.44 -36.55
CA ASP A 792 18.89 17.83 -36.77
C ASP A 792 20.00 17.98 -37.82
N ALA A 793 20.22 19.23 -38.25
CA ALA A 793 21.45 19.70 -38.87
C ALA A 793 22.02 20.84 -38.03
N ASP A 794 23.31 20.81 -37.69
CA ASP A 794 24.09 22.02 -37.40
C ASP A 794 25.60 21.78 -37.62
N ASP A 795 26.38 22.86 -37.56
CA ASP A 795 27.54 23.09 -38.42
C ASP A 795 28.92 23.15 -37.69
N ARG A 796 30.00 22.99 -38.49
CA ARG A 796 31.39 23.53 -38.34
C ARG A 796 32.49 22.95 -37.39
N ALA A 797 33.70 23.17 -37.93
CA ALA A 797 35.07 23.21 -37.36
C ALA A 797 35.80 21.87 -37.08
N GLY A 798 37.07 21.67 -37.47
CA GLY A 798 37.94 22.45 -38.36
C GLY A 798 39.43 22.02 -38.39
N LEU A 799 40.07 22.17 -39.56
CA LEU A 799 41.51 22.44 -39.83
C LEU A 799 42.66 21.44 -39.48
N VAL A 800 43.48 21.14 -40.52
CA VAL A 800 44.95 20.78 -40.60
C VAL A 800 45.49 19.49 -39.90
N LEU A 801 46.62 18.86 -40.31
CA LEU A 801 47.76 19.22 -41.20
C LEU A 801 48.43 17.98 -41.88
N ALA A 802 49.08 18.22 -43.04
CA ALA A 802 50.32 17.61 -43.58
C ALA A 802 50.43 16.16 -44.13
N ASN A 803 50.87 16.11 -45.41
CA ASN A 803 51.93 15.28 -46.02
C ASN A 803 51.77 13.73 -46.19
N ASP A 804 52.26 13.09 -47.27
CA ASP A 804 53.13 13.56 -48.38
C ASP A 804 52.76 12.98 -49.78
N GLN A 805 53.22 13.69 -50.82
CA GLN A 805 53.23 13.34 -52.27
C GLN A 805 54.30 12.26 -52.59
N PRO A 806 54.64 11.82 -53.85
CA PRO A 806 54.33 12.31 -55.22
C PRO A 806 53.82 11.19 -56.20
N VAL A 807 53.64 11.31 -57.54
CA VAL A 807 53.28 12.33 -58.57
C VAL A 807 53.08 11.55 -59.92
N ALA A 808 52.62 12.21 -61.00
CA ALA A 808 52.74 11.85 -62.44
C ALA A 808 51.74 10.83 -63.03
N HIS A 809 51.14 11.02 -64.23
CA HIS A 809 51.02 12.15 -65.20
C HIS A 809 49.63 11.95 -65.90
N GLY A 810 49.00 12.89 -66.64
CA GLY A 810 49.34 14.23 -67.10
C GLY A 810 48.66 14.50 -68.46
N ASN A 811 48.09 15.70 -68.63
CA ASN A 811 47.20 16.19 -69.72
C ASN A 811 45.75 15.67 -69.72
#